data_AF-A0A8S3S0I0-F1
#
_entry.id   AF-A0A8S3S0I0-F1
#
_cell.length_a   1.000
_cell.length_b   1.000
_cell.length_c   1.000
_cell.angle_alpha   90.00
_cell.angle_beta   90.00
_cell.angle_gamma   90.00
#
_symmetry.space_group_name_H-M   'P 1'
#
loop_
_entity.id
_entity.type
_entity.pdbx_description
1 polymer ?
#
loop_
_entity_poly.entity_id
_entity_poly.type
_entity_poly.pdbx_seq_one_letter_code
_entity_poly.pdbx_strand_id
1 'polypeptide(L)'
;MLGVGHDFYCYFQALGYIGKNHKTEAHVGVGKRTKMDDAREVLHDVVLAHVPVEEWNFKLKSAYMALMVRRVILAKGDKVKADDRDYYGNKRLELAGQLLSLLFEDLFKKFNSELKRIADLTIPKPRAAQFDIVRHIRQDQITNGLVNAISTGNWSIKRFKMDRSGVTQVLSRLSYISALGMMTRISSQFEKTRKVSGPRSLQPSQWGMLCPSDTPEGEACGLVKNLALMTHITTDLEEAPIVRLAFNLGVEDIQLLSGEEMTSSEVYIVFLNGNILGVVRNYNKLVKTIRQMRRAGFINEFVSVCCNHSHKCVYISTDGGRLCRPYIIVKNRRPLVQDKHIQELSQGFRSFDDFLKEGLVEYLDVNEENDCMIALYESQINSDTTHLEIEPFTILGVCAGLIPYPHHNQSPRNTYQCAMGKQAMGTIGYNQRNRIDTLLYLLCYPQAPLVKSKTIEMINFDKLPAGINATVAVMSYSGYDIEDALILNKASVDRGFGRCLVYRKQSVVLKRYANDTFDKVMGPMLDATTHKQIWKHEPLDSDGIGAPGERIDNRQVLVNKAVPAVTIMNPHGYPSRMTVGKLLELMGSKAGVLDGKFHDGTAFAGDKVADLSEDLVRHGFNYLGKDYVTSGITGEPLSAYIFFGPIYYQKLKHMVMDKMHARSKGPSCPDTTTYRGQS
;
A
#
# COMPACT_ATOMS: atom_id res chain seq x y z
N MET A 1 40.96 -22.91 10.22
CA MET A 1 41.10 -23.29 11.64
C MET A 1 40.11 -24.41 11.94
N LEU A 2 40.53 -25.66 11.77
CA LEU A 2 39.82 -26.86 12.26
C LEU A 2 40.83 -27.56 13.16
N GLY A 3 40.68 -27.45 14.48
CA GLY A 3 41.82 -27.71 15.37
C GLY A 3 41.60 -27.52 16.86
N VAL A 4 40.41 -27.86 17.37
CA VAL A 4 40.25 -28.31 18.76
C VAL A 4 39.30 -29.49 18.73
N GLY A 5 39.82 -30.70 18.99
CA GLY A 5 38.98 -31.86 19.26
C GLY A 5 38.35 -31.70 20.64
N HIS A 6 37.03 -31.55 20.70
CA HIS A 6 36.30 -31.63 21.96
C HIS A 6 35.59 -32.98 22.03
N ASP A 7 36.11 -33.85 22.89
CA ASP A 7 35.57 -35.17 23.20
C ASP A 7 34.22 -35.06 23.93
N PHE A 8 33.12 -35.06 23.16
CA PHE A 8 31.75 -35.08 23.68
C PHE A 8 31.11 -36.44 23.40
N TYR A 9 31.00 -37.28 24.42
CA TYR A 9 30.43 -38.63 24.34
C TYR A 9 29.08 -38.78 25.05
N CYS A 10 28.68 -37.84 25.91
CA CYS A 10 27.36 -37.87 26.57
C CYS A 10 26.64 -36.51 26.62
N TYR A 11 25.31 -36.57 26.74
CA TYR A 11 24.41 -35.41 26.81
C TYR A 11 24.80 -34.39 27.88
N PHE A 12 25.22 -34.85 29.07
CA PHE A 12 25.63 -33.97 30.17
C PHE A 12 26.92 -33.20 29.88
N GLN A 13 27.88 -33.78 29.14
CA GLN A 13 29.08 -33.07 28.68
C GLN A 13 28.71 -31.95 27.69
N ALA A 14 27.80 -32.24 26.75
CA ALA A 14 27.33 -31.27 25.76
C ALA A 14 26.57 -30.10 26.43
N LEU A 15 25.65 -30.37 27.36
CA LEU A 15 25.00 -29.33 28.16
C LEU A 15 26.01 -28.51 28.98
N GLY A 16 26.98 -29.18 29.63
CA GLY A 16 28.04 -28.51 30.39
C GLY A 16 28.89 -27.56 29.54
N TYR A 17 29.15 -27.89 28.28
CA TYR A 17 29.84 -27.02 27.32
C TYR A 17 28.98 -25.82 26.91
N ILE A 18 27.71 -26.05 26.54
CA ILE A 18 26.76 -24.98 26.19
C ILE A 18 26.62 -24.00 27.35
N GLY A 19 26.39 -24.50 28.57
CA GLY A 19 26.26 -23.69 29.79
C GLY A 19 27.54 -22.98 30.24
N LYS A 20 28.72 -23.46 29.82
CA LYS A 20 29.99 -22.75 30.02
C LYS A 20 30.16 -21.57 29.06
N ASN A 21 29.63 -21.70 27.84
CA ASN A 21 29.80 -20.72 26.76
C ASN A 21 28.62 -19.73 26.65
N HIS A 22 27.47 -20.03 27.26
CA HIS A 22 26.32 -19.15 27.32
C HIS A 22 26.63 -17.88 28.15
N LYS A 23 26.29 -16.71 27.59
CA LYS A 23 26.35 -15.42 28.30
C LYS A 23 25.04 -15.19 29.03
N THR A 24 24.97 -15.56 30.30
CA THR A 24 23.83 -15.25 31.17
C THR A 24 23.65 -13.72 31.31
N GLU A 25 22.55 -13.18 30.79
CA GLU A 25 22.05 -11.87 31.23
C GLU A 25 21.58 -12.00 32.69
N ALA A 26 22.20 -11.24 33.61
CA ALA A 26 22.02 -11.42 35.05
C ALA A 26 20.61 -11.01 35.52
N HIS A 27 19.69 -11.97 35.54
CA HIS A 27 18.32 -11.78 36.02
C HIS A 27 18.29 -11.67 37.55
N VAL A 28 18.18 -10.43 38.04
CA VAL A 28 18.14 -10.10 39.46
C VAL A 28 16.94 -10.76 40.14
N GLY A 29 17.19 -11.69 41.07
CA GLY A 29 16.17 -12.32 41.90
C GLY A 29 15.93 -13.82 41.64
N VAL A 30 16.49 -14.40 40.58
CA VAL A 30 16.45 -15.87 40.38
C VAL A 30 17.59 -16.51 41.19
N GLY A 31 17.29 -17.59 41.91
CA GLY A 31 18.31 -18.36 42.65
C GLY A 31 19.35 -18.98 41.71
N LYS A 32 20.55 -19.30 42.23
CA LYS A 32 21.63 -19.91 41.44
C LYS A 32 21.22 -21.27 40.88
N ARG A 33 20.78 -21.28 39.62
CA ARG A 33 20.58 -22.49 38.80
C ARG A 33 21.92 -23.13 38.46
N THR A 34 21.90 -24.40 38.04
CA THR A 34 23.11 -25.03 37.50
C THR A 34 23.26 -24.65 36.03
N LYS A 35 24.51 -24.51 35.56
CA LYS A 35 24.81 -24.20 34.16
C LYS A 35 24.26 -25.24 33.17
N MET A 36 23.99 -26.47 33.62
CA MET A 36 23.38 -27.50 32.79
C MET A 36 21.88 -27.29 32.61
N ASP A 37 21.20 -26.74 33.63
CA ASP A 37 19.78 -26.40 33.54
C ASP A 37 19.58 -25.11 32.73
N ASP A 38 20.43 -24.10 32.94
CA ASP A 38 20.49 -22.90 32.09
C ASP A 38 20.65 -23.28 30.60
N ALA A 39 21.53 -24.24 30.30
CA ALA A 39 21.74 -24.76 28.95
C ALA A 39 20.52 -25.52 28.39
N ARG A 40 19.76 -26.23 29.25
CA ARG A 40 18.55 -26.95 28.86
C ARG A 40 17.39 -25.98 28.56
N GLU A 41 17.22 -24.94 29.37
CA GLU A 41 16.26 -23.85 29.13
C GLU A 41 16.59 -23.09 27.85
N VAL A 42 17.87 -22.79 27.57
CA VAL A 42 18.28 -22.15 26.30
C VAL A 42 17.94 -23.00 25.07
N LEU A 43 18.02 -24.33 25.16
CA LEU A 43 17.59 -25.24 24.09
C LEU A 43 16.05 -25.35 23.98
N HIS A 44 15.33 -25.11 25.08
CA HIS A 44 13.87 -25.11 25.13
C HIS A 44 13.30 -23.80 24.55
N ASP A 45 13.61 -22.66 25.16
CA ASP A 45 12.95 -21.38 24.92
C ASP A 45 13.62 -20.50 23.85
N VAL A 46 14.95 -20.58 23.70
CA VAL A 46 15.72 -19.60 22.91
C VAL A 46 16.09 -20.15 21.53
N VAL A 47 16.65 -21.35 21.47
CA VAL A 47 17.01 -22.01 20.20
C VAL A 47 15.75 -22.57 19.55
N LEU A 48 15.42 -22.11 18.33
CA LEU A 48 14.23 -22.54 17.58
C LEU A 48 12.93 -22.40 18.40
N ALA A 49 12.69 -21.22 18.97
CA ALA A 49 11.55 -20.92 19.86
C ALA A 49 10.15 -21.16 19.27
N HIS A 50 10.01 -21.26 17.95
CA HIS A 50 8.73 -21.59 17.28
C HIS A 50 8.43 -23.09 17.26
N VAL A 51 9.46 -23.94 17.46
CA VAL A 51 9.33 -25.39 17.46
C VAL A 51 9.02 -25.84 18.89
N PRO A 52 7.81 -26.39 19.16
CA PRO A 52 7.43 -26.81 20.50
C PRO A 52 8.31 -27.95 21.01
N VAL A 53 8.46 -28.02 22.33
CA VAL A 53 9.15 -29.09 23.05
C VAL A 53 8.23 -29.54 24.19
N GLU A 54 7.47 -30.60 23.95
CA GLU A 54 6.60 -31.19 24.97
C GLU A 54 7.44 -32.11 25.86
N GLU A 55 7.24 -32.06 27.19
CA GLU A 55 7.90 -32.91 28.19
C GLU A 55 9.44 -33.01 28.08
N TRP A 56 10.12 -31.94 27.64
CA TRP A 56 11.56 -31.90 27.32
C TRP A 56 12.01 -32.85 26.18
N ASN A 57 11.09 -33.33 25.34
CA ASN A 57 11.39 -34.14 24.18
C ASN A 57 11.95 -33.31 23.01
N PHE A 58 13.27 -33.28 22.89
CA PHE A 58 13.96 -32.52 21.83
C PHE A 58 13.92 -33.18 20.43
N LYS A 59 13.25 -34.33 20.21
CA LYS A 59 13.29 -35.07 18.92
C LYS A 59 12.80 -34.24 17.73
N LEU A 60 11.71 -33.47 17.88
CA LEU A 60 11.17 -32.66 16.79
C LEU A 60 12.10 -31.48 16.45
N LYS A 61 12.69 -30.84 17.48
CA LYS A 61 13.67 -29.75 17.32
C LYS A 61 15.01 -30.22 16.74
N SER A 62 15.47 -31.44 17.07
CA SER A 62 16.68 -32.02 16.47
C SER A 62 16.46 -32.45 15.02
N ALA A 63 15.30 -33.00 14.68
CA ALA A 63 14.94 -33.31 13.30
C ALA A 63 14.81 -32.05 12.43
N TYR A 64 14.25 -30.96 12.96
CA TYR A 64 14.21 -29.65 12.30
C TYR A 64 15.62 -29.12 12.02
N MET A 65 16.52 -29.17 13.02
CA MET A 65 17.92 -28.76 12.86
C MET A 65 18.68 -29.64 11.85
N ALA A 66 18.44 -30.96 11.84
CA ALA A 66 19.01 -31.88 10.85
C ALA A 66 18.54 -31.53 9.42
N LEU A 67 17.27 -31.14 9.25
CA LEU A 67 16.75 -30.69 7.95
C LEU A 67 17.39 -29.36 7.50
N MET A 68 17.61 -28.41 8.41
CA MET A 68 18.34 -27.17 8.11
C MET A 68 19.77 -27.48 7.62
N VAL A 69 20.48 -28.37 8.31
CA VAL A 69 21.83 -28.83 7.90
C VAL A 69 21.79 -29.54 6.54
N ARG A 70 20.81 -30.42 6.30
CA ARG A 70 20.60 -31.09 5.00
C ARG A 70 20.38 -30.07 3.86
N ARG A 71 19.58 -29.02 4.07
CA ARG A 71 19.37 -27.95 3.08
C ARG A 71 20.66 -27.18 2.80
N VAL A 72 21.44 -26.82 3.83
CA VAL A 72 22.74 -26.14 3.66
C VAL A 72 23.74 -27.02 2.89
N ILE A 73 23.80 -28.33 3.16
CA ILE A 73 24.65 -29.27 2.43
C ILE A 73 24.22 -29.39 0.96
N LEU A 74 22.91 -29.49 0.68
CA LEU A 74 22.38 -29.58 -0.68
C LEU A 74 22.62 -28.31 -1.50
N ALA A 75 22.50 -27.13 -0.87
CA ALA A 75 22.80 -25.84 -1.49
C ALA A 75 24.30 -25.68 -1.76
N LYS A 76 25.18 -26.08 -0.83
CA LYS A 76 26.64 -26.07 -1.03
C LYS A 76 27.10 -27.04 -2.13
N GLY A 77 26.32 -28.09 -2.40
CA GLY A 77 26.59 -29.05 -3.47
C GLY A 77 25.89 -28.74 -4.80
N ASP A 78 25.34 -27.53 -4.98
CA ASP A 78 24.58 -27.06 -6.16
C ASP A 78 23.41 -27.96 -6.62
N LYS A 79 23.01 -28.95 -5.82
CA LYS A 79 21.87 -29.85 -6.11
C LYS A 79 20.52 -29.15 -5.96
N VAL A 80 20.48 -28.05 -5.22
CA VAL A 80 19.29 -27.22 -4.99
C VAL A 80 19.73 -25.76 -5.03
N LYS A 81 19.03 -24.92 -5.80
CA LYS A 81 19.31 -23.47 -5.87
C LYS A 81 19.03 -22.80 -4.52
N ALA A 82 19.73 -21.71 -4.22
CA ALA A 82 19.44 -20.88 -3.05
C ALA A 82 18.07 -20.19 -3.18
N ASP A 83 17.34 -20.09 -2.07
CA ASP A 83 15.99 -19.50 -2.02
C ASP A 83 16.02 -17.98 -2.27
N ASP A 84 15.08 -17.47 -3.08
CA ASP A 84 14.91 -16.03 -3.28
C ASP A 84 14.13 -15.39 -2.13
N ARG A 85 14.68 -14.29 -1.61
CA ARG A 85 14.07 -13.45 -0.56
C ARG A 85 13.07 -12.45 -1.13
N ASP A 86 13.11 -12.20 -2.44
CA ASP A 86 12.20 -11.27 -3.12
C ASP A 86 10.99 -11.92 -3.82
N TYR A 87 10.97 -13.25 -3.85
CA TYR A 87 9.75 -14.03 -4.12
C TYR A 87 8.64 -13.74 -3.11
N TYR A 88 7.41 -13.49 -3.60
CA TYR A 88 6.33 -12.94 -2.77
C TYR A 88 5.67 -13.92 -1.80
N GLY A 89 5.65 -15.23 -2.09
CA GLY A 89 5.16 -16.23 -1.14
C GLY A 89 6.01 -16.36 0.14
N ASN A 90 7.24 -15.81 0.13
CA ASN A 90 8.11 -15.66 1.30
C ASN A 90 7.90 -14.33 2.06
N LYS A 91 7.04 -13.44 1.58
CA LYS A 91 6.71 -12.15 2.21
C LYS A 91 5.34 -12.22 2.90
N ARG A 92 5.11 -11.35 3.88
CA ARG A 92 3.82 -11.14 4.54
C ARG A 92 3.53 -9.64 4.65
N LEU A 93 2.26 -9.27 4.56
CA LEU A 93 1.80 -7.91 4.78
C LEU A 93 1.22 -7.77 6.19
N GLU A 94 1.95 -7.08 7.07
CA GLU A 94 1.43 -6.68 8.37
C GLU A 94 0.38 -5.57 8.19
N LEU A 95 -0.86 -5.86 8.55
CA LEU A 95 -1.97 -4.91 8.45
C LEU A 95 -2.05 -3.98 9.66
N ALA A 96 -2.77 -2.86 9.50
CA ALA A 96 -2.96 -1.88 10.57
C ALA A 96 -3.54 -2.50 11.87
N GLY A 97 -4.41 -3.51 11.76
CA GLY A 97 -4.95 -4.25 12.91
C GLY A 97 -3.89 -5.06 13.67
N GLN A 98 -2.98 -5.75 12.97
CA GLN A 98 -1.88 -6.51 13.58
C GLN A 98 -0.89 -5.57 14.29
N LEU A 99 -0.55 -4.44 13.65
CA LEU A 99 0.27 -3.40 14.28
C LEU A 99 -0.38 -2.85 15.55
N LEU A 100 -1.66 -2.44 15.47
CA LEU A 100 -2.42 -1.93 16.61
C LEU A 100 -2.53 -2.96 17.75
N SER A 101 -2.64 -4.25 17.43
CA SER A 101 -2.63 -5.34 18.43
C SER A 101 -1.31 -5.36 19.23
N LEU A 102 -0.16 -5.33 18.55
CA LEU A 102 1.16 -5.28 19.20
C LEU A 102 1.34 -4.04 20.09
N LEU A 103 0.88 -2.88 19.63
CA LEU A 103 0.93 -1.63 20.39
C LEU A 103 0.00 -1.65 21.61
N PHE A 104 -1.21 -2.17 21.45
CA PHE A 104 -2.15 -2.32 22.55
C PHE A 104 -1.64 -3.32 23.60
N GLU A 105 -1.07 -4.45 23.20
CA GLU A 105 -0.50 -5.43 24.12
C GLU A 105 0.65 -4.84 24.97
N ASP A 106 1.55 -4.07 24.34
CA ASP A 106 2.65 -3.40 25.04
C ASP A 106 2.15 -2.26 25.96
N LEU A 107 1.20 -1.43 25.52
CA LEU A 107 0.58 -0.40 26.36
C LEU A 107 -0.19 -1.00 27.55
N PHE A 108 -0.95 -2.08 27.32
CA PHE A 108 -1.71 -2.76 28.37
C PHE A 108 -0.80 -3.49 29.36
N LYS A 109 0.29 -4.12 28.89
CA LYS A 109 1.28 -4.75 29.79
C LYS A 109 2.12 -3.71 30.56
N LYS A 110 2.43 -2.55 29.96
CA LYS A 110 3.01 -1.39 30.68
C LYS A 110 2.07 -0.89 31.78
N PHE A 111 0.79 -0.66 31.45
CA PHE A 111 -0.26 -0.26 32.40
C PHE A 111 -0.37 -1.25 33.58
N ASN A 112 -0.46 -2.55 33.29
CA ASN A 112 -0.50 -3.59 34.32
C ASN A 112 0.78 -3.64 35.17
N SER A 113 1.96 -3.43 34.57
CA SER A 113 3.24 -3.37 35.32
C SER A 113 3.33 -2.14 36.23
N GLU A 114 2.74 -1.02 35.82
CA GLU A 114 2.68 0.22 36.63
C GLU A 114 1.66 0.07 37.77
N LEU A 115 0.49 -0.52 37.51
CA LEU A 115 -0.46 -0.87 38.58
C LEU A 115 0.16 -1.83 39.60
N LYS A 116 0.87 -2.86 39.14
CA LYS A 116 1.62 -3.76 40.04
C LYS A 116 2.66 -2.98 40.85
N ARG A 117 3.46 -2.12 40.22
CA ARG A 117 4.46 -1.28 40.91
C ARG A 117 3.82 -0.38 41.97
N ILE A 118 2.63 0.17 41.72
CA ILE A 118 1.88 0.98 42.70
C ILE A 118 1.39 0.11 43.86
N ALA A 119 0.90 -1.10 43.59
CA ALA A 119 0.49 -2.06 44.61
C ALA A 119 1.69 -2.49 45.50
N ASP A 120 2.79 -2.95 44.87
CA ASP A 120 4.03 -3.37 45.54
C ASP A 120 4.63 -2.24 46.40
N LEU A 121 4.45 -0.97 46.02
CA LEU A 121 4.91 0.22 46.78
C LEU A 121 3.92 0.70 47.86
N THR A 122 2.69 0.18 47.92
CA THR A 122 1.62 0.66 48.81
C THR A 122 1.18 -0.39 49.82
N ILE A 123 1.09 -1.66 49.44
CA ILE A 123 0.75 -2.80 50.31
C ILE A 123 1.67 -2.92 51.54
N PRO A 124 3.02 -2.81 51.45
CA PRO A 124 3.89 -2.94 52.62
C PRO A 124 3.90 -1.71 53.53
N LYS A 125 3.12 -0.66 53.24
CA LYS A 125 3.02 0.54 54.10
C LYS A 125 1.79 0.41 55.01
N PRO A 126 1.96 0.38 56.35
CA PRO A 126 0.83 0.19 57.26
C PRO A 126 -0.19 1.33 57.10
N ARG A 127 -1.41 0.97 56.70
CA ARG A 127 -2.56 1.86 56.54
C ARG A 127 -3.82 1.12 57.03
N ALA A 128 -4.72 1.84 57.70
CA ALA A 128 -5.97 1.28 58.20
C ALA A 128 -6.99 0.98 57.09
N ALA A 129 -6.86 1.61 55.91
CA ALA A 129 -7.71 1.36 54.76
C ALA A 129 -7.08 0.29 53.84
N GLN A 130 -7.89 -0.66 53.38
CA GLN A 130 -7.50 -1.66 52.38
C GLN A 130 -7.10 -0.98 51.06
N PHE A 131 -6.20 -1.61 50.31
CA PHE A 131 -5.66 -1.06 49.06
C PHE A 131 -6.66 -1.22 47.90
N ASP A 132 -7.29 -0.11 47.52
CA ASP A 132 -8.20 0.00 46.38
C ASP A 132 -7.42 0.31 45.08
N ILE A 133 -7.38 -0.66 44.16
CA ILE A 133 -6.71 -0.53 42.86
C ILE A 133 -7.43 0.49 41.95
N VAL A 134 -8.75 0.62 42.04
CA VAL A 134 -9.56 1.41 41.10
C VAL A 134 -9.15 2.88 41.13
N ARG A 135 -8.84 3.40 42.33
CA ARG A 135 -8.35 4.77 42.56
C ARG A 135 -6.98 5.08 41.92
N HIS A 136 -6.24 4.05 41.52
CA HIS A 136 -4.90 4.17 40.95
C HIS A 136 -4.85 3.92 39.44
N ILE A 137 -6.01 3.64 38.81
CA ILE A 137 -6.15 3.46 37.35
C ILE A 137 -6.00 4.81 36.63
N ARG A 138 -4.88 5.00 35.92
CA ARG A 138 -4.67 6.14 35.01
C ARG A 138 -5.09 5.78 33.59
N GLN A 139 -6.31 6.17 33.23
CA GLN A 139 -6.91 5.95 31.90
C GLN A 139 -6.07 6.59 30.78
N ASP A 140 -5.42 7.73 31.09
CA ASP A 140 -4.61 8.53 30.16
C ASP A 140 -3.42 7.81 29.52
N GLN A 141 -2.94 6.71 30.11
CA GLN A 141 -1.76 6.01 29.59
C GLN A 141 -2.01 5.34 28.24
N ILE A 142 -3.18 4.72 28.06
CA ILE A 142 -3.53 4.01 26.84
C ILE A 142 -3.96 4.99 25.76
N THR A 143 -4.77 6.00 26.10
CA THR A 143 -5.25 7.02 25.14
C THR A 143 -4.09 7.83 24.57
N ASN A 144 -3.22 8.41 25.42
CA ASN A 144 -2.06 9.15 24.94
C ASN A 144 -1.03 8.24 24.25
N GLY A 145 -0.87 6.98 24.69
CA GLY A 145 0.00 6.01 24.02
C GLY A 145 -0.40 5.75 22.56
N LEU A 146 -1.69 5.46 22.33
CA LEU A 146 -2.24 5.23 21.00
C LEU A 146 -2.21 6.51 20.14
N VAL A 147 -2.66 7.64 20.68
CA VAL A 147 -2.70 8.92 19.95
C VAL A 147 -1.29 9.37 19.53
N ASN A 148 -0.29 9.25 20.42
CA ASN A 148 1.09 9.66 20.10
C ASN A 148 1.72 8.76 19.04
N ALA A 149 1.53 7.44 19.10
CA ALA A 149 2.07 6.51 18.10
C ALA A 149 1.44 6.75 16.71
N ILE A 150 0.11 6.98 16.67
CA ILE A 150 -0.62 7.23 15.41
C ILE A 150 -0.29 8.61 14.83
N SER A 151 -0.17 9.65 15.65
CA SER A 151 0.08 11.04 15.18
C SER A 151 1.54 11.32 14.82
N THR A 152 2.50 10.67 15.48
CA THR A 152 3.94 10.78 15.14
C THR A 152 4.38 9.76 14.08
N GLY A 153 3.66 8.66 13.93
CA GLY A 153 4.04 7.55 13.04
C GLY A 153 5.21 6.70 13.54
N ASN A 154 5.61 6.88 14.81
CA ASN A 154 6.74 6.18 15.43
C ASN A 154 6.26 5.14 16.45
N TRP A 155 6.67 3.89 16.25
CA TRP A 155 6.21 2.71 16.96
C TRP A 155 7.39 2.06 17.71
N SER A 156 7.73 2.62 18.87
CA SER A 156 8.89 2.26 19.70
C SER A 156 8.54 1.22 20.79
N ILE A 157 8.22 0.01 20.36
CA ILE A 157 7.81 -1.10 21.23
C ILE A 157 9.03 -1.84 21.78
N LYS A 158 9.53 -1.34 22.93
CA LYS A 158 10.69 -1.90 23.65
C LYS A 158 10.59 -3.41 23.89
N ARG A 159 9.41 -3.93 24.23
CA ARG A 159 9.21 -5.35 24.56
C ARG A 159 9.49 -6.30 23.38
N PHE A 160 9.19 -5.88 22.15
CA PHE A 160 9.48 -6.64 20.93
C PHE A 160 10.79 -6.21 20.25
N LYS A 161 11.59 -5.35 20.91
CA LYS A 161 12.81 -4.71 20.36
C LYS A 161 12.55 -4.05 18.99
N MET A 162 11.33 -3.56 18.76
CA MET A 162 10.88 -2.97 17.51
C MET A 162 10.84 -1.45 17.64
N ASP A 163 11.52 -0.75 16.73
CA ASP A 163 11.41 0.70 16.58
C ASP A 163 11.21 1.01 15.09
N ARG A 164 9.98 1.36 14.71
CA ARG A 164 9.60 1.67 13.32
C ARG A 164 9.14 3.12 13.21
N SER A 165 9.67 3.87 12.25
CA SER A 165 9.31 5.26 11.98
C SER A 165 8.57 5.42 10.65
N GLY A 166 7.75 6.48 10.53
CA GLY A 166 7.01 6.79 9.30
C GLY A 166 5.91 5.80 8.91
N VAL A 167 5.40 5.02 9.87
CA VAL A 167 4.37 3.99 9.67
C VAL A 167 3.03 4.62 9.28
N THR A 168 2.64 5.72 9.92
CA THR A 168 1.45 6.51 9.55
C THR A 168 1.85 7.69 8.67
N GLN A 169 0.94 8.08 7.76
CA GLN A 169 1.16 9.17 6.81
C GLN A 169 -0.15 9.96 6.64
N VAL A 170 -0.07 11.29 6.50
CA VAL A 170 -1.27 12.13 6.30
C VAL A 170 -1.89 11.85 4.93
N LEU A 171 -3.16 11.47 4.92
CA LEU A 171 -3.90 11.11 3.69
C LEU A 171 -3.88 12.25 2.66
N SER A 172 -3.35 11.96 1.46
CA SER A 172 -3.28 12.92 0.35
C SER A 172 -4.67 13.19 -0.24
N ARG A 173 -5.20 14.40 -0.02
CA ARG A 173 -6.51 14.86 -0.52
C ARG A 173 -6.38 15.80 -1.72
N LEU A 174 -5.51 15.46 -2.68
CA LEU A 174 -5.33 16.24 -3.92
C LEU A 174 -6.44 15.94 -4.96
N SER A 175 -6.86 14.68 -5.01
CA SER A 175 -7.97 14.15 -5.82
C SER A 175 -8.54 12.92 -5.12
N TYR A 176 -9.73 12.47 -5.53
CA TYR A 176 -10.32 11.20 -5.10
C TYR A 176 -9.32 10.02 -5.26
N ILE A 177 -8.65 9.96 -6.42
CA ILE A 177 -7.60 8.99 -6.77
C ILE A 177 -6.38 9.08 -5.85
N SER A 178 -5.98 10.30 -5.44
CA SER A 178 -4.85 10.51 -4.52
C SER A 178 -5.09 9.87 -3.15
N ALA A 179 -6.35 9.85 -2.69
CA ALA A 179 -6.74 9.19 -1.46
C ALA A 179 -6.83 7.66 -1.62
N LEU A 180 -7.50 7.19 -2.67
CA LEU A 180 -7.67 5.74 -2.92
C LEU A 180 -6.33 5.04 -3.17
N GLY A 181 -5.48 5.60 -4.04
CA GLY A 181 -4.08 5.19 -4.28
C GLY A 181 -3.08 5.55 -3.17
N MET A 182 -3.59 5.85 -1.97
CA MET A 182 -2.85 5.91 -0.72
C MET A 182 -3.36 4.89 0.31
N MET A 183 -4.62 4.45 0.23
CA MET A 183 -5.15 3.35 1.03
C MET A 183 -4.65 1.98 0.54
N THR A 184 -4.49 1.80 -0.77
CA THR A 184 -3.98 0.55 -1.39
C THR A 184 -2.44 0.39 -1.34
N ARG A 185 -1.74 1.24 -0.57
CA ARG A 185 -0.28 1.40 -0.63
C ARG A 185 0.43 0.46 0.34
N ILE A 186 1.44 -0.25 -0.17
CA ILE A 186 2.37 -1.06 0.61
C ILE A 186 3.72 -0.35 0.68
N SER A 187 4.32 -0.30 1.87
CA SER A 187 5.70 0.13 2.08
C SER A 187 6.59 -1.07 2.37
N SER A 188 7.71 -1.16 1.67
CA SER A 188 8.79 -2.08 2.02
C SER A 188 9.52 -1.63 3.30
N GLN A 189 10.16 -2.57 4.01
CA GLN A 189 10.98 -2.30 5.20
C GLN A 189 12.41 -1.83 4.89
N PHE A 190 12.85 -1.90 3.62
CA PHE A 190 14.22 -1.51 3.25
C PHE A 190 14.45 0.01 3.31
N GLU A 191 15.58 0.42 3.88
CA GLU A 191 16.02 1.81 3.88
C GLU A 191 16.17 2.38 2.46
N LYS A 192 15.49 3.51 2.20
CA LYS A 192 15.47 4.16 0.89
C LYS A 192 16.85 4.58 0.38
N THR A 193 17.74 4.93 1.30
CA THR A 193 19.13 5.36 1.08
C THR A 193 19.96 4.30 0.36
N ARG A 194 19.67 3.02 0.58
CA ARG A 194 20.45 1.91 0.01
C ARG A 194 20.05 1.66 -1.44
N LYS A 195 21.00 1.92 -2.36
CA LYS A 195 20.86 1.68 -3.80
C LYS A 195 21.04 0.20 -4.16
N VAL A 196 20.19 -0.67 -3.62
CA VAL A 196 20.09 -2.09 -4.02
C VAL A 196 19.01 -2.24 -5.09
N SER A 197 19.31 -2.94 -6.19
CA SER A 197 18.37 -3.22 -7.27
C SER A 197 17.37 -4.32 -6.94
N GLY A 198 17.82 -5.45 -6.38
CA GLY A 198 17.03 -6.66 -6.09
C GLY A 198 15.58 -6.42 -5.61
N PRO A 199 15.35 -5.87 -4.41
CA PRO A 199 14.00 -5.68 -3.85
C PRO A 199 13.20 -4.57 -4.53
N ARG A 200 13.81 -3.80 -5.45
CA ARG A 200 13.14 -2.77 -6.25
C ARG A 200 12.67 -3.28 -7.60
N SER A 201 13.26 -4.36 -8.11
CA SER A 201 12.88 -4.98 -9.37
C SER A 201 11.47 -5.58 -9.32
N LEU A 202 10.81 -5.62 -10.47
CA LEU A 202 9.51 -6.26 -10.62
C LEU A 202 9.67 -7.78 -10.77
N GLN A 203 9.53 -8.51 -9.67
CA GLN A 203 9.47 -9.98 -9.66
C GLN A 203 8.19 -10.52 -10.34
N PRO A 204 8.26 -11.64 -11.09
CA PRO A 204 7.06 -12.27 -11.67
C PRO A 204 6.03 -12.76 -10.64
N SER A 205 6.49 -13.15 -9.45
CA SER A 205 5.65 -13.69 -8.35
C SER A 205 4.68 -12.69 -7.70
N GLN A 206 4.53 -11.48 -8.26
CA GLN A 206 3.48 -10.53 -7.86
C GLN A 206 2.41 -10.34 -8.96
N TRP A 207 2.41 -11.18 -10.00
CA TRP A 207 1.36 -11.26 -11.02
C TRP A 207 -0.03 -11.31 -10.35
N GLY A 208 -0.98 -10.53 -10.84
CA GLY A 208 -2.34 -10.47 -10.29
C GLY A 208 -2.48 -9.93 -8.85
N MET A 209 -1.40 -9.89 -8.07
CA MET A 209 -1.38 -9.51 -6.65
C MET A 209 -1.03 -8.04 -6.43
N LEU A 210 -0.02 -7.52 -7.14
CA LEU A 210 0.43 -6.12 -7.05
C LEU A 210 0.44 -5.46 -8.43
N CYS A 211 0.11 -4.17 -8.45
CA CYS A 211 0.11 -3.38 -9.68
C CYS A 211 1.54 -3.21 -10.23
N PRO A 212 1.83 -3.60 -11.49
CA PRO A 212 3.18 -3.56 -12.04
C PRO A 212 3.69 -2.14 -12.36
N SER A 213 2.79 -1.17 -12.58
CA SER A 213 3.13 0.21 -12.94
C SER A 213 2.96 1.23 -11.80
N ASP A 214 2.23 0.92 -10.72
CA ASP A 214 1.96 1.93 -9.67
C ASP A 214 3.04 1.93 -8.57
N THR A 215 4.22 2.42 -8.96
CA THR A 215 5.35 2.77 -8.11
C THR A 215 5.69 4.25 -8.33
N PRO A 216 6.08 5.02 -7.29
CA PRO A 216 6.65 6.35 -7.50
C PRO A 216 8.02 6.24 -8.21
N GLU A 217 8.39 7.27 -8.96
CA GLU A 217 9.77 7.46 -9.46
C GLU A 217 10.70 7.98 -8.35
N GLY A 218 12.01 7.84 -8.54
CA GLY A 218 13.04 8.34 -7.60
C GLY A 218 13.36 7.38 -6.44
N GLU A 219 13.68 7.92 -5.27
CA GLU A 219 14.21 7.15 -4.12
C GLU A 219 13.29 6.02 -3.62
N ALA A 220 11.98 6.15 -3.83
CA ALA A 220 10.96 5.19 -3.40
C ALA A 220 10.62 4.13 -4.47
N CYS A 221 11.23 4.22 -5.66
CA CYS A 221 10.96 3.29 -6.77
C CYS A 221 11.21 1.84 -6.35
N GLY A 222 10.20 1.00 -6.58
CA GLY A 222 10.15 -0.42 -6.20
C GLY A 222 9.96 -0.70 -4.70
N LEU A 223 10.18 0.28 -3.83
CA LEU A 223 10.00 0.15 -2.37
C LEU A 223 8.58 0.52 -1.92
N VAL A 224 7.90 1.41 -2.64
CA VAL A 224 6.50 1.73 -2.45
C VAL A 224 5.72 1.12 -3.61
N LYS A 225 4.81 0.20 -3.31
CA LYS A 225 3.98 -0.53 -4.29
C LYS A 225 2.50 -0.35 -3.95
N ASN A 226 1.63 -0.78 -4.85
CA ASN A 226 0.18 -0.77 -4.61
C ASN A 226 -0.42 -2.14 -4.98
N LEU A 227 -1.47 -2.53 -4.26
CA LEU A 227 -2.26 -3.73 -4.56
C LEU A 227 -2.89 -3.66 -5.97
N ALA A 228 -3.09 -4.82 -6.57
CA ALA A 228 -3.94 -4.98 -7.75
C ALA A 228 -5.44 -4.97 -7.35
N LEU A 229 -6.37 -5.07 -8.31
CA LEU A 229 -7.80 -4.83 -8.05
C LEU A 229 -8.53 -5.97 -7.32
N MET A 230 -8.12 -7.23 -7.54
CA MET A 230 -8.79 -8.42 -6.99
C MET A 230 -7.98 -9.13 -5.89
N THR A 231 -7.02 -8.44 -5.29
CA THR A 231 -6.14 -9.01 -4.26
C THR A 231 -6.81 -8.99 -2.88
N HIS A 232 -6.98 -10.17 -2.28
CA HIS A 232 -7.35 -10.34 -0.87
C HIS A 232 -6.09 -10.54 0.00
N ILE A 233 -6.20 -10.25 1.29
CA ILE A 233 -5.12 -10.44 2.27
C ILE A 233 -5.64 -11.35 3.39
N THR A 234 -4.92 -12.44 3.67
CA THR A 234 -5.39 -13.44 4.64
C THR A 234 -5.37 -12.89 6.07
N THR A 235 -6.32 -13.35 6.90
CA THR A 235 -6.23 -13.29 8.35
C THR A 235 -5.65 -14.59 8.90
N ASP A 236 -5.15 -14.55 10.13
CA ASP A 236 -4.69 -15.74 10.85
C ASP A 236 -5.88 -16.69 11.16
N LEU A 237 -5.68 -18.01 11.03
CA LEU A 237 -6.69 -19.05 11.22
C LEU A 237 -6.23 -20.13 12.22
N GLU A 238 -7.18 -20.82 12.85
CA GLU A 238 -6.87 -21.91 13.80
C GLU A 238 -6.24 -23.13 13.12
N GLU A 239 -5.08 -23.57 13.62
CA GLU A 239 -4.32 -24.72 13.08
C GLU A 239 -4.92 -26.08 13.48
N ALA A 240 -5.55 -26.18 14.65
CA ALA A 240 -5.93 -27.45 15.26
C ALA A 240 -6.89 -28.34 14.44
N PRO A 241 -7.89 -27.81 13.69
CA PRO A 241 -8.71 -28.64 12.80
C PRO A 241 -7.90 -29.26 11.65
N ILE A 242 -6.88 -28.54 11.17
CA ILE A 242 -6.07 -28.90 10.00
C ILE A 242 -5.00 -29.92 10.39
N VAL A 243 -4.42 -29.80 11.59
CA VAL A 243 -3.61 -30.84 12.25
C VAL A 243 -4.38 -32.17 12.29
N ARG A 244 -5.61 -32.16 12.81
CA ARG A 244 -6.47 -33.37 12.90
C ARG A 244 -6.78 -33.95 11.52
N LEU A 245 -7.12 -33.11 10.55
CA LEU A 245 -7.40 -33.55 9.17
C LEU A 245 -6.18 -34.21 8.53
N ALA A 246 -4.99 -33.62 8.67
CA ALA A 246 -3.77 -34.14 8.06
C ALA A 246 -3.40 -35.54 8.61
N PHE A 247 -3.47 -35.75 9.93
CA PHE A 247 -3.31 -37.09 10.51
C PHE A 247 -4.36 -38.08 9.97
N ASN A 248 -5.64 -37.68 9.92
CA ASN A 248 -6.71 -38.52 9.34
C ASN A 248 -6.53 -38.83 7.84
N LEU A 249 -5.77 -38.02 7.09
CA LEU A 249 -5.45 -38.24 5.68
C LEU A 249 -4.18 -39.10 5.47
N GLY A 250 -3.55 -39.60 6.54
CA GLY A 250 -2.40 -40.49 6.48
C GLY A 250 -1.04 -39.77 6.53
N VAL A 251 -0.94 -38.68 7.29
CA VAL A 251 0.36 -38.14 7.73
C VAL A 251 0.82 -38.95 8.95
N GLU A 252 2.05 -39.47 8.91
CA GLU A 252 2.69 -40.25 9.97
C GLU A 252 3.51 -39.29 10.89
N ASP A 253 3.37 -39.41 12.22
CA ASP A 253 4.10 -38.57 13.19
C ASP A 253 5.62 -38.83 13.14
N ILE A 254 6.38 -37.74 13.03
CA ILE A 254 7.85 -37.71 13.08
C ILE A 254 8.42 -38.31 14.38
N GLN A 255 7.67 -38.32 15.48
CA GLN A 255 8.10 -38.96 16.73
C GLN A 255 8.24 -40.48 16.60
N LEU A 256 7.50 -41.12 15.71
CA LEU A 256 7.55 -42.58 15.50
C LEU A 256 8.72 -43.00 14.59
N LEU A 257 9.24 -42.09 13.76
CA LEU A 257 10.09 -42.41 12.62
C LEU A 257 11.60 -42.24 12.88
N SER A 258 12.40 -42.87 12.03
CA SER A 258 13.86 -42.72 11.96
C SER A 258 14.29 -41.63 10.96
N GLY A 259 15.55 -41.19 11.08
CA GLY A 259 16.13 -40.22 10.14
C GLY A 259 16.35 -40.76 8.71
N GLU A 260 16.36 -42.08 8.54
CA GLU A 260 16.46 -42.73 7.23
C GLU A 260 15.13 -42.68 6.47
N GLU A 261 14.03 -42.98 7.16
CA GLU A 261 12.66 -42.89 6.59
C GLU A 261 12.33 -41.45 6.15
N MET A 262 12.71 -40.45 6.96
CA MET A 262 12.65 -39.02 6.58
C MET A 262 13.52 -38.63 5.37
N THR A 263 14.46 -39.50 4.97
CA THR A 263 15.41 -39.26 3.88
C THR A 263 15.08 -40.06 2.63
N SER A 264 14.16 -41.04 2.74
CA SER A 264 13.69 -41.93 1.67
C SER A 264 13.27 -41.21 0.38
N SER A 265 13.38 -41.92 -0.74
CA SER A 265 13.05 -41.43 -2.07
C SER A 265 11.56 -41.10 -2.25
N GLU A 266 10.68 -41.83 -1.57
CA GLU A 266 9.22 -41.77 -1.77
C GLU A 266 8.49 -40.86 -0.78
N VAL A 267 9.19 -40.41 0.27
CA VAL A 267 8.60 -39.71 1.42
C VAL A 267 8.67 -38.19 1.23
N TYR A 268 7.56 -37.51 1.54
CA TYR A 268 7.46 -36.05 1.60
C TYR A 268 7.25 -35.60 3.05
N ILE A 269 7.95 -34.56 3.48
CA ILE A 269 7.76 -33.94 4.81
C ILE A 269 6.59 -32.96 4.72
N VAL A 270 5.67 -33.00 5.69
CA VAL A 270 4.50 -32.11 5.75
C VAL A 270 4.75 -30.98 6.76
N PHE A 271 4.58 -29.75 6.29
CA PHE A 271 4.72 -28.53 7.08
C PHE A 271 3.37 -27.87 7.31
N LEU A 272 3.15 -27.36 8.52
CA LEU A 272 2.06 -26.44 8.86
C LEU A 272 2.68 -25.17 9.44
N ASN A 273 2.50 -24.03 8.78
CA ASN A 273 3.06 -22.71 9.16
C ASN A 273 4.58 -22.72 9.49
N GLY A 274 5.33 -23.64 8.89
CA GLY A 274 6.78 -23.82 9.10
C GLY A 274 7.16 -24.87 10.16
N ASN A 275 6.23 -25.31 11.02
CA ASN A 275 6.45 -26.46 11.89
C ASN A 275 6.33 -27.78 11.11
N ILE A 276 7.15 -28.77 11.44
CA ILE A 276 7.05 -30.12 10.85
C ILE A 276 5.91 -30.85 11.57
N LEU A 277 4.89 -31.24 10.82
CA LEU A 277 3.76 -32.02 11.34
C LEU A 277 4.04 -33.53 11.33
N GLY A 278 4.78 -34.01 10.33
CA GLY A 278 5.00 -35.42 10.07
C GLY A 278 5.46 -35.67 8.63
N VAL A 279 5.26 -36.87 8.14
CA VAL A 279 5.58 -37.25 6.75
C VAL A 279 4.42 -37.95 6.05
N VAL A 280 4.44 -37.97 4.71
CA VAL A 280 3.46 -38.66 3.88
C VAL A 280 4.12 -39.33 2.69
N ARG A 281 3.69 -40.54 2.33
CA ARG A 281 4.15 -41.25 1.11
C ARG A 281 3.37 -40.77 -0.12
N ASN A 282 2.03 -40.74 -0.03
CA ASN A 282 1.15 -40.29 -1.12
C ASN A 282 0.72 -38.82 -0.96
N TYR A 283 1.66 -37.90 -1.17
CA TYR A 283 1.38 -36.45 -1.14
C TYR A 283 0.27 -36.03 -2.11
N ASN A 284 0.17 -36.70 -3.28
CA ASN A 284 -0.84 -36.41 -4.29
C ASN A 284 -2.28 -36.64 -3.79
N LYS A 285 -2.50 -37.69 -2.98
CA LYS A 285 -3.79 -37.92 -2.32
C LYS A 285 -4.06 -36.84 -1.26
N LEU A 286 -3.08 -36.52 -0.43
CA LEU A 286 -3.19 -35.50 0.63
C LEU A 286 -3.64 -34.15 0.05
N VAL A 287 -2.90 -33.59 -0.90
CA VAL A 287 -3.18 -32.26 -1.47
C VAL A 287 -4.51 -32.22 -2.22
N LYS A 288 -4.81 -33.25 -3.04
CA LYS A 288 -6.10 -33.31 -3.75
C LYS A 288 -7.29 -33.40 -2.79
N THR A 289 -7.16 -34.13 -1.68
CA THR A 289 -8.24 -34.25 -0.70
C THR A 289 -8.41 -32.95 0.10
N ILE A 290 -7.33 -32.27 0.51
CA ILE A 290 -7.44 -30.96 1.19
C ILE A 290 -8.07 -29.91 0.27
N ARG A 291 -7.62 -29.79 -0.99
CA ARG A 291 -8.25 -28.88 -1.97
C ARG A 291 -9.73 -29.21 -2.20
N GLN A 292 -10.13 -30.49 -2.21
CA GLN A 292 -11.54 -30.88 -2.31
C GLN A 292 -12.35 -30.51 -1.06
N MET A 293 -11.82 -30.71 0.14
CA MET A 293 -12.47 -30.32 1.41
C MET A 293 -12.61 -28.80 1.55
N ARG A 294 -11.62 -28.02 1.07
CA ARG A 294 -11.69 -26.55 0.95
C ARG A 294 -12.81 -26.11 0.00
N ARG A 295 -12.84 -26.65 -1.23
CA ARG A 295 -13.86 -26.35 -2.25
C ARG A 295 -15.29 -26.81 -1.88
N ALA A 296 -15.44 -27.63 -0.84
CA ALA A 296 -16.73 -28.04 -0.28
C ALA A 296 -17.09 -27.30 1.02
N GLY A 297 -16.33 -26.27 1.41
CA GLY A 297 -16.61 -25.43 2.58
C GLY A 297 -16.31 -26.05 3.95
N PHE A 298 -15.69 -27.25 4.01
CA PHE A 298 -15.29 -27.87 5.29
C PHE A 298 -14.01 -27.28 5.88
N ILE A 299 -13.23 -26.57 5.05
CA ILE A 299 -12.01 -25.84 5.43
C ILE A 299 -12.14 -24.45 4.84
N ASN A 300 -11.71 -23.43 5.58
CA ASN A 300 -11.70 -22.06 5.08
C ASN A 300 -10.89 -21.91 3.78
N GLU A 301 -11.44 -21.13 2.86
CA GLU A 301 -10.97 -20.84 1.51
C GLU A 301 -9.55 -20.23 1.43
N PHE A 302 -9.04 -19.62 2.50
CA PHE A 302 -7.69 -19.03 2.55
C PHE A 302 -6.60 -20.00 3.03
N VAL A 303 -6.92 -21.26 3.33
CA VAL A 303 -5.91 -22.30 3.63
C VAL A 303 -5.26 -22.74 2.32
N SER A 304 -3.99 -22.35 2.11
CA SER A 304 -3.25 -22.74 0.91
C SER A 304 -2.42 -24.01 1.12
N VAL A 305 -2.27 -24.80 0.06
CA VAL A 305 -1.44 -26.02 0.06
C VAL A 305 -0.60 -26.07 -1.21
N CYS A 306 0.71 -26.28 -1.10
CA CYS A 306 1.60 -26.44 -2.26
C CYS A 306 2.64 -27.57 -2.09
N CYS A 307 3.22 -28.01 -3.21
CA CYS A 307 4.14 -29.15 -3.30
C CYS A 307 5.50 -28.77 -3.89
N ASN A 308 6.52 -28.63 -3.04
CA ASN A 308 7.89 -28.43 -3.51
C ASN A 308 8.59 -29.79 -3.73
N HIS A 309 8.63 -30.23 -4.98
CA HIS A 309 9.31 -31.48 -5.37
C HIS A 309 10.84 -31.46 -5.14
N SER A 310 11.49 -30.30 -5.28
CA SER A 310 12.95 -30.14 -5.09
C SER A 310 13.39 -30.36 -3.64
N HIS A 311 12.56 -29.98 -2.67
CA HIS A 311 12.79 -30.24 -1.25
C HIS A 311 12.03 -31.48 -0.72
N LYS A 312 11.15 -32.08 -1.52
CA LYS A 312 10.17 -33.11 -1.10
C LYS A 312 9.36 -32.66 0.12
N CYS A 313 8.77 -31.48 0.02
CA CYS A 313 7.98 -30.88 1.10
C CYS A 313 6.57 -30.55 0.60
N VAL A 314 5.55 -30.89 1.40
CA VAL A 314 4.20 -30.34 1.28
C VAL A 314 4.09 -29.20 2.29
N TYR A 315 3.69 -28.01 1.84
CA TYR A 315 3.45 -26.88 2.72
C TYR A 315 1.95 -26.63 2.83
N ILE A 316 1.47 -26.48 4.06
CA ILE A 316 0.12 -26.04 4.41
C ILE A 316 0.27 -24.70 5.14
N SER A 317 -0.41 -23.67 4.65
CA SER A 317 -0.31 -22.30 5.18
C SER A 317 -1.68 -21.77 5.57
N THR A 318 -1.81 -21.38 6.84
CA THR A 318 -3.02 -20.86 7.48
C THR A 318 -2.78 -19.49 8.14
N ASP A 319 -1.57 -18.96 7.98
CA ASP A 319 -1.10 -17.69 8.53
C ASP A 319 -1.68 -16.47 7.80
N GLY A 320 -1.79 -15.37 8.53
CA GLY A 320 -2.27 -14.07 8.06
C GLY A 320 -1.22 -13.31 7.23
N GLY A 321 -1.68 -12.30 6.49
CA GLY A 321 -0.82 -11.44 5.69
C GLY A 321 -0.28 -12.07 4.39
N ARG A 322 -0.75 -13.25 3.98
CA ARG A 322 -0.53 -13.78 2.62
C ARG A 322 -1.35 -12.99 1.60
N LEU A 323 -0.91 -12.99 0.35
CA LEU A 323 -1.63 -12.37 -0.76
C LEU A 323 -2.40 -13.47 -1.50
N CYS A 324 -3.71 -13.30 -1.62
CA CYS A 324 -4.59 -14.25 -2.29
C CYS A 324 -5.35 -13.58 -3.44
N ARG A 325 -5.62 -14.34 -4.49
CA ARG A 325 -6.38 -13.90 -5.68
C ARG A 325 -7.42 -14.96 -6.06
N PRO A 326 -8.67 -14.58 -6.37
CA PRO A 326 -9.70 -15.54 -6.77
C PRO A 326 -9.51 -15.96 -8.22
N TYR A 327 -9.70 -17.25 -8.51
CA TYR A 327 -9.63 -17.83 -9.85
C TYR A 327 -10.78 -18.79 -10.10
N ILE A 328 -11.24 -18.88 -11.35
CA ILE A 328 -12.27 -19.86 -11.75
C ILE A 328 -11.62 -21.25 -11.79
N ILE A 329 -12.27 -22.24 -11.19
CA ILE A 329 -11.81 -23.62 -11.22
C ILE A 329 -12.12 -24.24 -12.59
N VAL A 330 -11.11 -24.87 -13.19
CA VAL A 330 -11.23 -25.62 -14.44
C VAL A 330 -11.21 -27.12 -14.12
N LYS A 331 -12.08 -27.89 -14.79
CA LYS A 331 -12.15 -29.35 -14.66
C LYS A 331 -12.46 -29.96 -16.03
N ASN A 332 -11.69 -30.97 -16.43
CA ASN A 332 -11.87 -31.70 -17.70
C ASN A 332 -11.97 -30.77 -18.94
N ARG A 333 -11.06 -29.77 -19.04
CA ARG A 333 -11.05 -28.74 -20.09
C ARG A 333 -12.30 -27.83 -20.17
N ARG A 334 -13.03 -27.64 -19.08
CA ARG A 334 -14.13 -26.65 -18.98
C ARG A 334 -14.05 -25.86 -17.67
N PRO A 335 -14.36 -24.55 -17.66
CA PRO A 335 -14.62 -23.83 -16.42
C PRO A 335 -15.84 -24.43 -15.71
N LEU A 336 -15.88 -24.35 -14.38
CA LEU A 336 -17.07 -24.72 -13.60
C LEU A 336 -18.13 -23.62 -13.58
N VAL A 337 -17.72 -22.36 -13.76
CA VAL A 337 -18.63 -21.25 -14.07
C VAL A 337 -19.21 -21.45 -15.49
N GLN A 338 -20.50 -21.20 -15.63
CA GLN A 338 -21.28 -21.32 -16.87
C GLN A 338 -22.19 -20.10 -17.01
N ASP A 339 -22.66 -19.80 -18.22
CA ASP A 339 -23.51 -18.64 -18.52
C ASP A 339 -24.73 -18.53 -17.60
N LYS A 340 -25.33 -19.67 -17.21
CA LYS A 340 -26.42 -19.74 -16.23
C LYS A 340 -26.05 -19.07 -14.91
N HIS A 341 -24.85 -19.32 -14.38
CA HIS A 341 -24.40 -18.75 -13.11
C HIS A 341 -24.17 -17.23 -13.24
N ILE A 342 -23.76 -16.76 -14.41
CA ILE A 342 -23.59 -15.33 -14.73
C ILE A 342 -24.98 -14.64 -14.84
N GLN A 343 -25.98 -15.32 -15.42
CA GLN A 343 -27.37 -14.84 -15.45
C GLN A 343 -27.96 -14.76 -14.03
N GLU A 344 -27.82 -15.81 -13.22
CA GLU A 344 -28.29 -15.83 -11.83
C GLU A 344 -27.60 -14.77 -10.96
N LEU A 345 -26.30 -14.51 -11.17
CA LEU A 345 -25.57 -13.41 -10.53
C LEU A 345 -26.07 -12.03 -10.96
N SER A 346 -26.29 -11.81 -12.27
CA SER A 346 -26.77 -10.51 -12.77
C SER A 346 -28.23 -10.21 -12.38
N GLN A 347 -29.03 -11.25 -12.09
CA GLN A 347 -30.39 -11.15 -11.54
C GLN A 347 -30.41 -11.04 -10.01
N GLY A 348 -29.26 -11.17 -9.33
CA GLY A 348 -29.16 -11.09 -7.87
C GLY A 348 -29.61 -12.35 -7.10
N PHE A 349 -29.77 -13.49 -7.78
CA PHE A 349 -30.11 -14.76 -7.14
C PHE A 349 -28.91 -15.41 -6.42
N ARG A 350 -27.68 -14.98 -6.70
CA ARG A 350 -26.45 -15.45 -6.05
C ARG A 350 -25.55 -14.27 -5.67
N SER A 351 -24.80 -14.42 -4.59
CA SER A 351 -23.68 -13.55 -4.24
C SER A 351 -22.35 -14.16 -4.71
N PHE A 352 -21.25 -13.38 -4.69
CA PHE A 352 -19.92 -13.90 -5.01
C PHE A 352 -19.49 -15.03 -4.05
N ASP A 353 -19.84 -14.92 -2.78
CA ASP A 353 -19.50 -15.91 -1.75
C ASP A 353 -20.12 -17.28 -2.02
N ASP A 354 -21.23 -17.34 -2.77
CA ASP A 354 -21.88 -18.59 -3.14
C ASP A 354 -21.08 -19.37 -4.21
N PHE A 355 -20.34 -18.65 -5.07
CA PHE A 355 -19.39 -19.29 -6.02
C PHE A 355 -18.21 -19.94 -5.29
N LEU A 356 -17.85 -19.45 -4.10
CA LEU A 356 -16.84 -20.08 -3.23
C LEU A 356 -17.41 -21.32 -2.54
N LYS A 357 -18.62 -21.22 -1.96
CA LYS A 357 -19.32 -22.33 -1.27
C LYS A 357 -19.61 -23.52 -2.19
N GLU A 358 -19.93 -23.25 -3.47
CA GLU A 358 -20.16 -24.28 -4.49
C GLU A 358 -18.87 -24.79 -5.16
N GLY A 359 -17.71 -24.23 -4.82
CA GLY A 359 -16.43 -24.63 -5.42
C GLY A 359 -16.31 -24.34 -6.91
N LEU A 360 -16.96 -23.26 -7.38
CA LEU A 360 -16.84 -22.75 -8.75
C LEU A 360 -15.62 -21.84 -8.92
N VAL A 361 -15.31 -21.09 -7.86
CA VAL A 361 -14.17 -20.17 -7.72
C VAL A 361 -13.43 -20.54 -6.43
N GLU A 362 -12.11 -20.39 -6.39
CA GLU A 362 -11.36 -20.45 -5.13
C GLU A 362 -10.23 -19.40 -5.10
N TYR A 363 -9.75 -19.09 -3.90
CA TYR A 363 -8.57 -18.24 -3.71
C TYR A 363 -7.28 -19.07 -3.82
N LEU A 364 -6.33 -18.56 -4.59
CA LEU A 364 -4.95 -19.07 -4.62
C LEU A 364 -4.03 -18.07 -3.91
N ASP A 365 -3.11 -18.60 -3.10
CA ASP A 365 -1.93 -17.87 -2.59
C ASP A 365 -0.77 -18.03 -3.59
N VAL A 366 0.17 -17.09 -3.59
CA VAL A 366 1.36 -17.08 -4.48
C VAL A 366 2.14 -18.41 -4.44
N ASN A 367 2.13 -19.09 -3.29
CA ASN A 367 2.76 -20.41 -3.14
C ASN A 367 2.01 -21.54 -3.86
N GLU A 368 0.69 -21.45 -3.94
CA GLU A 368 -0.19 -22.42 -4.60
C GLU A 368 -0.33 -22.12 -6.12
N GLU A 369 -0.10 -20.88 -6.54
CA GLU A 369 0.02 -20.53 -7.98
C GLU A 369 1.17 -21.30 -8.66
N ASN A 370 2.27 -21.62 -7.95
CA ASN A 370 3.35 -22.46 -8.50
C ASN A 370 2.93 -23.90 -8.82
N ASP A 371 1.94 -24.43 -8.10
CA ASP A 371 1.38 -25.78 -8.30
C ASP A 371 0.37 -25.81 -9.45
N CYS A 372 -0.07 -24.64 -9.92
CA CYS A 372 -1.25 -24.47 -10.77
C CYS A 372 -0.88 -24.05 -12.20
N MET A 373 -1.70 -24.48 -13.15
CA MET A 373 -1.58 -24.09 -14.56
C MET A 373 -2.80 -23.24 -14.91
N ILE A 374 -2.58 -21.92 -14.98
CA ILE A 374 -3.64 -20.91 -15.10
C ILE A 374 -3.75 -20.47 -16.57
N ALA A 375 -4.93 -20.61 -17.16
CA ALA A 375 -5.24 -20.04 -18.48
C ALA A 375 -5.62 -18.57 -18.36
N LEU A 376 -5.14 -17.71 -19.27
CA LEU A 376 -5.55 -16.29 -19.32
C LEU A 376 -6.91 -16.08 -20.01
N TYR A 377 -7.30 -17.01 -20.88
CA TYR A 377 -8.55 -17.01 -21.63
C TYR A 377 -9.05 -18.44 -21.84
N GLU A 378 -10.35 -18.62 -22.04
CA GLU A 378 -10.95 -19.94 -22.28
C GLU A 378 -10.39 -20.65 -23.52
N SER A 379 -9.99 -19.88 -24.54
CA SER A 379 -9.33 -20.39 -25.76
C SER A 379 -7.94 -20.99 -25.52
N GLN A 380 -7.38 -20.85 -24.32
CA GLN A 380 -6.07 -21.39 -23.92
C GLN A 380 -6.18 -22.57 -22.94
N ILE A 381 -7.38 -23.11 -22.72
CA ILE A 381 -7.63 -24.23 -21.80
C ILE A 381 -7.13 -25.55 -22.39
N ASN A 382 -6.00 -26.03 -21.87
CA ASN A 382 -5.41 -27.33 -22.17
C ASN A 382 -5.91 -28.42 -21.19
N SER A 383 -5.54 -29.70 -21.38
CA SER A 383 -5.89 -30.78 -20.42
C SER A 383 -5.36 -30.53 -19.01
N ASP A 384 -4.27 -29.80 -18.92
CA ASP A 384 -3.43 -29.72 -17.73
C ASP A 384 -3.72 -28.43 -16.94
N THR A 385 -4.57 -27.54 -17.47
CA THR A 385 -4.99 -26.30 -16.80
C THR A 385 -5.91 -26.61 -15.63
N THR A 386 -5.57 -26.06 -14.46
CA THR A 386 -6.33 -26.22 -13.21
C THR A 386 -7.26 -25.05 -12.94
N HIS A 387 -6.95 -23.87 -13.50
CA HIS A 387 -7.64 -22.62 -13.23
C HIS A 387 -7.70 -21.71 -14.46
N LEU A 388 -8.62 -20.75 -14.41
CA LEU A 388 -8.85 -19.70 -15.40
C LEU A 388 -8.83 -18.34 -14.69
N GLU A 389 -8.07 -17.40 -15.25
CA GLU A 389 -8.05 -15.99 -14.84
C GLU A 389 -9.45 -15.38 -15.00
N ILE A 390 -9.97 -14.71 -13.96
CA ILE A 390 -11.34 -14.14 -14.02
C ILE A 390 -11.42 -13.01 -15.04
N GLU A 391 -10.44 -12.10 -15.02
CA GLU A 391 -10.44 -10.88 -15.84
C GLU A 391 -9.02 -10.27 -15.88
N PRO A 392 -8.25 -10.43 -16.98
CA PRO A 392 -6.84 -10.04 -17.05
C PRO A 392 -6.53 -8.57 -16.72
N PHE A 393 -7.44 -7.61 -16.94
CA PHE A 393 -7.13 -6.20 -16.64
C PHE A 393 -6.89 -5.93 -15.16
N THR A 394 -7.39 -6.79 -14.28
CA THR A 394 -7.33 -6.61 -12.82
C THR A 394 -5.93 -6.85 -12.22
N ILE A 395 -4.93 -7.17 -13.03
CA ILE A 395 -3.50 -7.02 -12.70
C ILE A 395 -3.10 -5.55 -12.46
N LEU A 396 -3.79 -4.60 -13.11
CA LEU A 396 -3.58 -3.17 -12.89
C LEU A 396 -4.35 -2.74 -11.63
N GLY A 397 -3.68 -2.04 -10.74
CA GLY A 397 -4.32 -1.39 -9.58
C GLY A 397 -5.06 -0.11 -9.98
N VAL A 398 -5.86 0.41 -9.04
CA VAL A 398 -6.74 1.59 -9.18
C VAL A 398 -6.17 2.71 -10.06
N CYS A 399 -4.94 3.16 -9.79
CA CYS A 399 -4.38 4.34 -10.45
C CYS A 399 -3.84 4.05 -11.86
N ALA A 400 -3.48 2.80 -12.14
CA ALA A 400 -3.10 2.35 -13.47
C ALA A 400 -4.32 2.10 -14.37
N GLY A 401 -5.44 1.66 -13.80
CA GLY A 401 -6.71 1.50 -14.54
C GLY A 401 -7.32 2.81 -15.05
N LEU A 402 -6.80 3.98 -14.65
CA LEU A 402 -7.17 5.29 -15.21
C LEU A 402 -6.55 5.57 -16.59
N ILE A 403 -5.61 4.73 -17.03
CA ILE A 403 -4.89 4.90 -18.29
C ILE A 403 -5.74 4.24 -19.38
N PRO A 404 -6.21 4.96 -20.42
CA PRO A 404 -6.83 4.33 -21.57
C PRO A 404 -5.76 3.56 -22.36
N TYR A 405 -6.09 2.34 -22.80
CA TYR A 405 -5.23 1.48 -23.62
C TYR A 405 -3.78 1.31 -23.11
N PRO A 406 -3.57 0.92 -21.83
CA PRO A 406 -2.24 0.93 -21.19
C PRO A 406 -1.25 -0.06 -21.81
N HIS A 407 -1.75 -1.07 -22.52
CA HIS A 407 -0.98 -2.09 -23.24
C HIS A 407 -0.33 -1.57 -24.53
N HIS A 408 -0.80 -0.45 -25.09
CA HIS A 408 -0.15 0.22 -26.22
C HIS A 408 0.94 1.22 -25.79
N ASN A 409 1.08 1.50 -24.48
CA ASN A 409 2.08 2.40 -23.94
C ASN A 409 3.32 1.65 -23.45
N GLN A 410 4.50 2.26 -23.60
CA GLN A 410 5.72 1.77 -22.94
C GLN A 410 5.57 1.91 -21.41
N SER A 411 5.92 0.86 -20.65
CA SER A 411 5.71 0.76 -19.20
C SER A 411 6.06 2.03 -18.37
N PRO A 412 7.20 2.73 -18.58
CA PRO A 412 7.51 3.95 -17.83
C PRO A 412 6.44 5.06 -17.96
N ARG A 413 5.76 5.17 -19.12
CA ARG A 413 4.69 6.15 -19.33
C ARG A 413 3.46 5.85 -18.48
N ASN A 414 3.16 4.57 -18.27
CA ASN A 414 2.10 4.13 -17.36
C ASN A 414 2.46 4.48 -15.91
N THR A 415 3.71 4.24 -15.50
CA THR A 415 4.24 4.62 -14.18
C THR A 415 4.13 6.14 -13.95
N TYR A 416 4.49 6.95 -14.94
CA TYR A 416 4.37 8.41 -14.86
C TYR A 416 2.91 8.85 -14.73
N GLN A 417 1.98 8.26 -15.48
CA GLN A 417 0.56 8.59 -15.34
C GLN A 417 -0.01 8.17 -13.97
N CYS A 418 0.46 7.06 -13.38
CA CYS A 418 0.10 6.69 -12.00
C CYS A 418 0.55 7.74 -10.98
N ALA A 419 1.76 8.29 -11.14
CA ALA A 419 2.30 9.35 -10.29
C ALA A 419 1.64 10.73 -10.52
N MET A 420 1.20 11.04 -11.74
CA MET A 420 0.57 12.32 -12.08
C MET A 420 -0.93 12.35 -11.79
N GLY A 421 -1.68 11.25 -11.98
CA GLY A 421 -3.10 11.17 -11.64
C GLY A 421 -3.37 11.36 -10.13
N LYS A 422 -2.41 10.99 -9.28
CA LYS A 422 -2.40 11.28 -7.84
C LYS A 422 -2.15 12.76 -7.51
N GLN A 423 -1.87 13.61 -8.49
CA GLN A 423 -1.56 15.04 -8.38
C GLN A 423 -2.46 15.96 -9.24
N ALA A 424 -3.37 15.38 -10.02
CA ALA A 424 -4.40 16.11 -10.74
C ALA A 424 -5.34 16.86 -9.78
N MET A 425 -5.74 18.07 -10.14
CA MET A 425 -6.84 18.81 -9.52
C MET A 425 -8.17 18.25 -10.03
N GLY A 426 -9.19 18.17 -9.16
CA GLY A 426 -10.50 17.65 -9.55
C GLY A 426 -11.56 17.94 -8.52
N THR A 427 -12.57 17.08 -8.44
CA THR A 427 -13.39 16.97 -7.23
C THR A 427 -12.77 16.00 -6.24
N ILE A 428 -12.94 16.28 -4.94
CA ILE A 428 -12.48 15.41 -3.85
C ILE A 428 -13.65 14.55 -3.32
N GLY A 429 -14.86 15.11 -3.31
CA GLY A 429 -16.07 14.45 -2.85
C GLY A 429 -17.17 15.44 -2.51
N TYR A 430 -18.41 14.97 -2.31
CA TYR A 430 -19.58 15.83 -2.16
C TYR A 430 -19.49 16.81 -0.96
N ASN A 431 -18.83 16.42 0.12
CA ASN A 431 -18.65 17.27 1.31
C ASN A 431 -17.53 18.32 1.19
N GLN A 432 -16.89 18.49 0.02
CA GLN A 432 -15.77 19.42 -0.19
C GLN A 432 -16.09 20.91 0.05
N ARG A 433 -17.38 21.29 0.14
CA ARG A 433 -17.82 22.64 0.55
C ARG A 433 -17.93 22.81 2.07
N ASN A 434 -18.22 21.73 2.79
CA ASN A 434 -18.48 21.74 4.24
C ASN A 434 -17.20 21.39 5.05
N ARG A 435 -16.04 21.36 4.39
CA ARG A 435 -14.79 20.81 4.93
C ARG A 435 -13.63 21.80 4.81
N ILE A 436 -12.86 21.96 5.88
CA ILE A 436 -11.75 22.92 5.99
C ILE A 436 -10.41 22.19 6.18
N ASP A 437 -9.78 21.80 5.07
CA ASP A 437 -8.43 21.21 5.00
C ASP A 437 -7.33 22.26 4.77
N THR A 438 -6.08 21.92 5.08
CA THR A 438 -4.89 22.82 4.99
C THR A 438 -4.72 23.48 3.62
N LEU A 439 -4.85 22.68 2.56
CA LEU A 439 -4.70 23.08 1.17
C LEU A 439 -5.60 22.17 0.33
N LEU A 440 -6.44 22.75 -0.52
CA LEU A 440 -7.47 22.02 -1.25
C LEU A 440 -7.62 22.63 -2.66
N TYR A 441 -7.38 21.82 -3.69
CA TYR A 441 -7.44 22.21 -5.09
C TYR A 441 -8.71 21.66 -5.75
N LEU A 442 -9.58 22.54 -6.23
CA LEU A 442 -10.77 22.16 -6.99
C LEU A 442 -10.70 22.64 -8.43
N LEU A 443 -11.36 21.92 -9.32
CA LEU A 443 -11.65 22.34 -10.70
C LEU A 443 -13.08 22.93 -10.74
N CYS A 444 -13.30 24.04 -11.47
CA CYS A 444 -14.63 24.66 -11.53
C CYS A 444 -15.62 23.87 -12.39
N TYR A 445 -15.15 23.33 -13.52
CA TYR A 445 -15.93 22.60 -14.51
C TYR A 445 -15.27 21.27 -14.85
N PRO A 446 -15.26 20.29 -13.91
CA PRO A 446 -14.77 18.95 -14.17
C PRO A 446 -15.72 18.22 -15.14
N GLN A 447 -15.18 17.34 -15.97
CA GLN A 447 -15.94 16.53 -16.92
C GLN A 447 -15.55 15.06 -16.81
N ALA A 448 -16.49 14.14 -17.05
CA ALA A 448 -16.15 12.72 -17.17
C ALA A 448 -15.24 12.49 -18.39
N PRO A 449 -14.29 11.53 -18.34
CA PRO A 449 -13.48 11.16 -19.49
C PRO A 449 -14.33 10.48 -20.57
N LEU A 450 -14.08 10.83 -21.84
CA LEU A 450 -14.82 10.27 -22.99
C LEU A 450 -14.47 8.81 -23.29
N VAL A 451 -13.19 8.47 -23.19
CA VAL A 451 -12.71 7.08 -23.19
C VAL A 451 -12.54 6.65 -21.73
N LYS A 452 -13.25 5.60 -21.34
CA LYS A 452 -13.26 5.07 -19.97
C LYS A 452 -12.82 3.61 -19.98
N SER A 453 -12.38 3.11 -18.82
CA SER A 453 -12.15 1.69 -18.58
C SER A 453 -13.19 1.17 -17.60
N LYS A 454 -13.43 -0.15 -17.57
CA LYS A 454 -14.26 -0.78 -16.53
C LYS A 454 -13.75 -0.46 -15.12
N THR A 455 -12.43 -0.29 -14.93
CA THR A 455 -11.86 0.16 -13.64
C THR A 455 -12.37 1.54 -13.21
N ILE A 456 -12.54 2.49 -14.13
CA ILE A 456 -13.05 3.85 -13.82
C ILE A 456 -14.48 3.78 -13.27
N GLU A 457 -15.30 2.87 -13.81
CA GLU A 457 -16.68 2.66 -13.37
C GLU A 457 -16.74 1.94 -12.01
N MET A 458 -15.95 0.88 -11.83
CA MET A 458 -15.83 0.17 -10.54
C MET A 458 -15.49 1.12 -9.39
N ILE A 459 -14.54 2.04 -9.60
CA ILE A 459 -14.13 3.02 -8.58
C ILE A 459 -14.99 4.30 -8.56
N ASN A 460 -16.04 4.39 -9.40
CA ASN A 460 -16.96 5.53 -9.48
C ASN A 460 -16.24 6.88 -9.73
N PHE A 461 -15.15 6.88 -10.52
CA PHE A 461 -14.39 8.11 -10.85
C PHE A 461 -15.08 8.97 -11.92
N ASP A 462 -16.02 8.39 -12.67
CA ASP A 462 -16.98 9.08 -13.54
C ASP A 462 -17.77 10.17 -12.80
N LYS A 463 -18.14 9.91 -11.54
CA LYS A 463 -18.93 10.82 -10.66
C LYS A 463 -18.08 11.88 -9.97
N LEU A 464 -16.77 11.66 -9.85
CA LEU A 464 -15.82 12.59 -9.20
C LEU A 464 -14.55 12.85 -10.06
N PRO A 465 -14.68 13.32 -11.31
CA PRO A 465 -13.56 13.43 -12.23
C PRO A 465 -12.53 14.53 -11.87
N ALA A 466 -11.35 14.42 -12.48
CA ALA A 466 -10.17 15.25 -12.23
C ALA A 466 -9.53 15.81 -13.51
N GLY A 467 -10.37 16.22 -14.46
CA GLY A 467 -9.94 16.78 -15.75
C GLY A 467 -11.09 17.41 -16.54
N ILE A 468 -10.76 17.84 -17.75
CA ILE A 468 -11.66 18.41 -18.75
C ILE A 468 -11.30 17.80 -20.11
N ASN A 469 -12.29 17.45 -20.94
CA ASN A 469 -12.03 17.06 -22.32
C ASN A 469 -11.66 18.33 -23.12
N ALA A 470 -10.47 18.33 -23.70
CA ALA A 470 -9.91 19.43 -24.48
C ALA A 470 -9.85 19.03 -25.96
N THR A 471 -10.35 19.88 -26.86
CA THR A 471 -10.14 19.69 -28.30
C THR A 471 -8.68 20.01 -28.65
N VAL A 472 -7.96 19.06 -29.23
CA VAL A 472 -6.54 19.17 -29.56
C VAL A 472 -6.32 19.00 -31.05
N ALA A 473 -5.52 19.90 -31.62
CA ALA A 473 -4.89 19.77 -32.93
C ALA A 473 -3.43 19.32 -32.73
N VAL A 474 -3.02 18.22 -33.36
CA VAL A 474 -1.62 17.79 -33.37
C VAL A 474 -0.94 18.35 -34.62
N MET A 475 -0.34 19.51 -34.46
CA MET A 475 0.42 20.24 -35.48
C MET A 475 1.57 21.02 -34.81
N SER A 476 2.62 21.31 -35.56
CA SER A 476 3.62 22.30 -35.12
C SER A 476 3.12 23.71 -35.42
N TYR A 477 3.21 24.62 -34.45
CA TYR A 477 2.67 25.99 -34.56
C TYR A 477 3.50 26.98 -33.77
N SER A 478 3.88 28.10 -34.41
CA SER A 478 4.64 29.24 -33.88
C SER A 478 6.01 28.98 -33.23
N GLY A 479 6.43 27.72 -33.00
CA GLY A 479 7.73 27.38 -32.39
C GLY A 479 7.76 27.52 -30.86
N TYR A 480 6.64 27.89 -30.23
CA TYR A 480 6.46 27.92 -28.76
C TYR A 480 5.93 26.58 -28.21
N ASP A 481 6.03 25.52 -29.02
CA ASP A 481 5.62 24.13 -28.81
C ASP A 481 6.83 23.16 -28.71
N ILE A 482 8.05 23.71 -28.71
CA ILE A 482 9.32 22.99 -28.50
C ILE A 482 9.47 22.57 -27.03
N GLU A 483 10.15 21.43 -26.77
CA GLU A 483 10.42 20.88 -25.43
C GLU A 483 9.18 20.85 -24.51
N ASP A 484 8.15 20.10 -24.95
CA ASP A 484 6.95 19.78 -24.16
C ASP A 484 6.05 20.98 -23.82
N ALA A 485 6.34 22.15 -24.39
CA ALA A 485 5.47 23.32 -24.31
C ALA A 485 4.16 23.09 -25.08
N LEU A 486 3.07 23.69 -24.59
CA LEU A 486 1.74 23.54 -25.16
C LEU A 486 1.05 24.89 -25.35
N ILE A 487 0.44 25.06 -26.52
CA ILE A 487 -0.15 26.33 -26.93
C ILE A 487 -1.65 26.28 -26.64
N LEU A 488 -2.11 27.16 -25.75
CA LEU A 488 -3.50 27.21 -25.29
C LEU A 488 -4.28 28.33 -25.99
N ASN A 489 -5.47 28.00 -26.48
CA ASN A 489 -6.40 29.00 -27.00
C ASN A 489 -6.90 29.90 -25.85
N LYS A 490 -6.46 31.16 -25.85
CA LYS A 490 -6.85 32.18 -24.85
C LYS A 490 -8.37 32.27 -24.67
N ALA A 491 -9.15 32.29 -25.74
CA ALA A 491 -10.61 32.39 -25.66
C ALA A 491 -11.26 31.21 -24.92
N SER A 492 -10.62 30.04 -24.91
CA SER A 492 -11.08 28.89 -24.10
C SER A 492 -10.79 29.10 -22.61
N VAL A 493 -9.62 29.65 -22.26
CA VAL A 493 -9.25 29.99 -20.87
C VAL A 493 -10.16 31.09 -20.31
N ASP A 494 -10.46 32.11 -21.12
CA ASP A 494 -11.38 33.20 -20.78
C ASP A 494 -12.80 32.67 -20.50
N ARG A 495 -13.27 31.71 -21.31
CA ARG A 495 -14.54 30.98 -21.10
C ARG A 495 -14.54 30.05 -19.87
N GLY A 496 -13.36 29.69 -19.33
CA GLY A 496 -13.23 28.92 -18.09
C GLY A 496 -12.49 27.58 -18.21
N PHE A 497 -11.93 27.25 -19.37
CA PHE A 497 -11.09 26.05 -19.54
C PHE A 497 -9.92 26.07 -18.53
N GLY A 498 -9.79 24.98 -17.76
CA GLY A 498 -8.75 24.83 -16.74
C GLY A 498 -8.89 25.77 -15.53
N ARG A 499 -10.04 26.43 -15.32
CA ARG A 499 -10.26 27.30 -14.15
C ARG A 499 -10.35 26.46 -12.87
N CYS A 500 -9.56 26.83 -11.87
CA CYS A 500 -9.41 26.11 -10.61
C CYS A 500 -9.57 27.04 -9.40
N LEU A 501 -9.95 26.46 -8.26
CA LEU A 501 -10.06 27.13 -6.97
C LEU A 501 -8.97 26.56 -6.04
N VAL A 502 -8.28 27.43 -5.30
CA VAL A 502 -7.28 27.05 -4.30
C VAL A 502 -7.76 27.54 -2.94
N TYR A 503 -8.19 26.61 -2.08
CA TYR A 503 -8.51 26.93 -0.69
C TYR A 503 -7.28 26.67 0.18
N ARG A 504 -7.02 27.58 1.12
CA ARG A 504 -5.96 27.48 2.13
C ARG A 504 -6.56 27.77 3.49
N LYS A 505 -6.34 26.88 4.44
CA LYS A 505 -6.74 27.08 5.84
C LYS A 505 -5.63 27.80 6.59
N GLN A 506 -5.96 28.91 7.23
CA GLN A 506 -5.22 29.44 8.37
C GLN A 506 -6.05 29.15 9.63
N SER A 507 -5.40 28.66 10.68
CA SER A 507 -6.09 28.31 11.94
C SER A 507 -5.36 28.92 13.11
N VAL A 508 -6.03 29.87 13.77
CA VAL A 508 -5.54 30.55 14.97
C VAL A 508 -6.13 29.86 16.20
N VAL A 509 -5.27 29.44 17.12
CA VAL A 509 -5.69 28.93 18.44
C VAL A 509 -5.46 30.04 19.46
N LEU A 510 -6.50 30.37 20.24
CA LEU A 510 -6.40 31.18 21.44
C LEU A 510 -5.98 30.25 22.59
N LYS A 511 -4.87 30.54 23.26
CA LYS A 511 -4.35 29.80 24.40
C LYS A 511 -4.69 30.54 25.69
N ARG A 512 -5.03 29.78 26.74
CA ARG A 512 -4.89 30.20 28.13
C ARG A 512 -3.54 29.71 28.65
N TYR A 513 -2.83 30.57 29.36
CA TYR A 513 -1.52 30.32 29.93
C TYR A 513 -1.66 29.99 31.43
N ALA A 514 -0.63 29.37 32.03
CA ALA A 514 -0.66 28.93 33.43
C ALA A 514 -0.65 30.09 34.46
N ASN A 515 -0.43 31.32 34.00
CA ASN A 515 -0.52 32.57 34.78
C ASN A 515 -1.88 33.28 34.58
N ASP A 516 -2.90 32.53 34.18
CA ASP A 516 -4.26 32.98 33.85
C ASP A 516 -4.41 34.07 32.79
N THR A 517 -3.32 34.50 32.13
CA THR A 517 -3.42 35.28 30.90
C THR A 517 -3.99 34.43 29.77
N PHE A 518 -4.67 35.07 28.83
CA PHE A 518 -5.23 34.41 27.65
C PHE A 518 -5.08 35.30 26.42
N ASP A 519 -4.86 34.65 25.29
CA ASP A 519 -4.88 35.30 23.98
C ASP A 519 -6.25 35.93 23.71
N LYS A 520 -6.27 37.15 23.16
CA LYS A 520 -7.49 37.86 22.79
C LYS A 520 -7.51 38.16 21.30
N VAL A 521 -8.68 38.10 20.67
CA VAL A 521 -8.92 38.82 19.42
C VAL A 521 -9.34 40.24 19.80
N MET A 522 -8.82 41.23 19.10
CA MET A 522 -9.14 42.65 19.30
C MET A 522 -9.86 43.19 18.08
N GLY A 523 -10.90 44.01 18.27
CA GLY A 523 -11.61 44.65 17.17
C GLY A 523 -10.70 45.51 16.25
N PRO A 524 -11.19 45.89 15.06
CA PRO A 524 -10.40 46.59 14.06
C PRO A 524 -10.00 47.98 14.54
N MET A 525 -8.70 48.24 14.60
CA MET A 525 -8.17 49.56 14.97
C MET A 525 -8.60 50.62 13.94
N LEU A 526 -9.33 51.63 14.41
CA LEU A 526 -9.68 52.83 13.65
C LEU A 526 -8.50 53.82 13.62
N ASP A 527 -8.36 54.55 12.53
CA ASP A 527 -7.53 55.75 12.46
C ASP A 527 -8.23 56.92 13.17
N ALA A 528 -7.49 57.59 14.06
CA ALA A 528 -7.99 58.69 14.88
C ALA A 528 -8.32 59.97 14.08
N THR A 529 -7.83 60.10 12.84
CA THR A 529 -8.08 61.29 12.01
C THR A 529 -9.25 61.13 11.03
N THR A 530 -9.43 59.92 10.47
CA THR A 530 -10.50 59.65 9.49
C THR A 530 -11.70 58.87 10.05
N HIS A 531 -11.60 58.35 11.28
CA HIS A 531 -12.55 57.42 11.91
C HIS A 531 -12.86 56.14 11.09
N LYS A 532 -12.07 55.84 10.06
CA LYS A 532 -12.15 54.61 9.27
C LYS A 532 -11.19 53.55 9.82
N GLN A 533 -11.44 52.29 9.51
CA GLN A 533 -10.47 51.22 9.78
C GLN A 533 -9.15 51.51 9.05
N ILE A 534 -8.02 51.20 9.66
CA ILE A 534 -6.74 51.25 8.93
C ILE A 534 -6.76 50.22 7.79
N TRP A 535 -6.09 50.50 6.67
CA TRP A 535 -6.04 49.61 5.49
C TRP A 535 -5.68 48.13 5.80
N LYS A 536 -4.89 47.88 6.85
CA LYS A 536 -4.56 46.51 7.31
C LYS A 536 -5.73 45.75 7.95
N HIS A 537 -6.71 46.47 8.49
CA HIS A 537 -7.90 45.99 9.19
C HIS A 537 -9.20 46.24 8.41
N GLU A 538 -9.09 46.77 7.19
CA GLU A 538 -10.20 46.96 6.26
C GLU A 538 -11.04 45.70 5.98
N PRO A 539 -10.48 44.46 5.94
CA PRO A 539 -11.29 43.25 5.75
C PRO A 539 -11.70 42.56 7.07
N LEU A 540 -11.78 43.29 8.20
CA LEU A 540 -12.14 42.74 9.51
C LEU A 540 -13.52 43.22 9.97
N ASP A 541 -14.33 42.28 10.47
CA ASP A 541 -15.56 42.56 11.21
C ASP A 541 -15.21 43.16 12.60
N SER A 542 -16.24 43.71 13.24
CA SER A 542 -16.29 44.25 14.60
C SER A 542 -15.63 43.38 15.69
N ASP A 543 -15.61 42.06 15.55
CA ASP A 543 -14.97 41.13 16.48
C ASP A 543 -13.44 40.98 16.28
N GLY A 544 -12.90 41.49 15.17
CA GLY A 544 -11.49 41.37 14.78
C GLY A 544 -11.15 40.12 13.96
N ILE A 545 -12.14 39.39 13.45
CA ILE A 545 -12.01 38.27 12.51
C ILE A 545 -12.37 38.75 11.09
N GLY A 546 -11.72 38.19 10.06
CA GLY A 546 -11.99 38.57 8.67
C GLY A 546 -13.39 38.18 8.19
N ALA A 547 -14.12 39.13 7.58
CA ALA A 547 -15.52 38.93 7.23
C ALA A 547 -15.71 37.95 6.04
N PRO A 548 -16.66 36.99 6.10
CA PRO A 548 -16.85 36.00 5.04
C PRO A 548 -17.30 36.59 3.70
N GLY A 549 -16.38 36.64 2.73
CA GLY A 549 -16.64 37.07 1.35
C GLY A 549 -15.82 38.28 0.91
N GLU A 550 -15.20 38.98 1.86
CA GLU A 550 -14.33 40.13 1.55
C GLU A 550 -13.00 39.70 0.91
N ARG A 551 -12.46 40.59 0.08
CA ARG A 551 -11.18 40.36 -0.60
C ARG A 551 -10.04 40.82 0.29
N ILE A 552 -9.16 39.88 0.65
CA ILE A 552 -7.94 40.14 1.43
C ILE A 552 -6.74 40.23 0.48
N ASP A 553 -6.11 41.40 0.41
CA ASP A 553 -4.88 41.63 -0.32
C ASP A 553 -3.62 41.48 0.57
N ASN A 554 -2.45 41.41 -0.08
CA ASN A 554 -1.20 41.04 0.59
C ASN A 554 -0.80 42.03 1.71
N ARG A 555 -0.57 41.52 2.92
CA ARG A 555 -0.26 42.23 4.18
C ARG A 555 -1.45 42.82 4.96
N GLN A 556 -2.69 42.57 4.54
CA GLN A 556 -3.86 42.76 5.42
C GLN A 556 -3.97 41.64 6.48
N VAL A 557 -4.75 41.87 7.53
CA VAL A 557 -4.89 40.99 8.69
C VAL A 557 -6.12 40.07 8.52
N LEU A 558 -5.96 38.78 8.84
CA LEU A 558 -7.02 37.77 8.82
C LEU A 558 -7.74 37.60 10.17
N VAL A 559 -6.99 37.73 11.27
CA VAL A 559 -7.47 37.68 12.67
C VAL A 559 -6.55 38.58 13.49
N ASN A 560 -7.09 39.60 14.14
CA ASN A 560 -6.32 40.54 14.95
C ASN A 560 -6.04 39.97 16.35
N LYS A 561 -5.15 38.98 16.42
CA LYS A 561 -4.79 38.28 17.66
C LYS A 561 -3.72 39.04 18.46
N ALA A 562 -4.09 39.50 19.65
CA ALA A 562 -3.13 39.95 20.68
C ALA A 562 -2.56 38.75 21.44
N VAL A 563 -1.22 38.70 21.55
CA VAL A 563 -0.44 37.63 22.22
C VAL A 563 0.61 38.28 23.13
N PRO A 564 0.84 37.79 24.37
CA PRO A 564 2.00 38.19 25.17
C PRO A 564 3.31 37.73 24.47
N ALA A 565 4.12 38.69 24.04
CA ALA A 565 5.11 38.46 22.97
C ALA A 565 6.47 37.91 23.42
N VAL A 566 6.89 36.82 22.79
CA VAL A 566 8.31 36.45 22.53
C VAL A 566 8.39 35.91 21.09
N THR A 567 9.37 36.36 20.31
CA THR A 567 9.28 36.36 18.82
C THR A 567 10.24 35.38 18.14
N ILE A 568 9.78 34.62 17.13
CA ILE A 568 10.61 33.72 16.29
C ILE A 568 10.28 33.86 14.78
N MET A 569 11.27 33.53 13.95
CA MET A 569 11.44 33.72 12.49
C MET A 569 10.95 32.50 11.64
N ASN A 570 10.85 32.62 10.29
CA ASN A 570 10.70 31.47 9.35
C ASN A 570 11.06 31.81 7.85
N PRO A 571 11.21 30.82 6.91
CA PRO A 571 12.17 30.91 5.78
C PRO A 571 11.77 30.34 4.36
N HIS A 572 12.69 30.45 3.35
CA HIS A 572 12.92 29.68 2.06
C HIS A 572 11.74 29.30 1.07
N GLY A 573 11.90 28.83 -0.20
CA GLY A 573 13.02 28.84 -1.20
C GLY A 573 13.03 27.78 -2.37
N TYR A 574 12.61 28.14 -3.60
CA TYR A 574 12.90 27.63 -4.99
C TYR A 574 12.50 26.16 -5.47
N PRO A 575 12.80 25.63 -6.71
CA PRO A 575 11.90 25.72 -7.91
C PRO A 575 11.79 24.47 -8.89
N SER A 576 11.22 24.66 -10.13
CA SER A 576 11.31 23.81 -11.37
C SER A 576 10.44 22.50 -11.48
N ARG A 577 10.35 21.67 -12.55
CA ARG A 577 10.67 21.72 -14.03
C ARG A 577 9.64 20.86 -14.88
N MET A 578 9.98 20.37 -16.10
CA MET A 578 9.15 19.56 -17.08
C MET A 578 9.23 18.00 -16.82
N THR A 579 8.85 16.98 -17.65
CA THR A 579 8.73 16.71 -19.13
C THR A 579 7.59 15.69 -19.52
N VAL A 580 7.47 15.25 -20.79
CA VAL A 580 6.30 14.54 -21.42
C VAL A 580 6.54 13.12 -21.99
N GLY A 581 5.43 12.40 -22.24
CA GLY A 581 5.31 11.44 -23.35
C GLY A 581 3.93 10.74 -23.46
N LYS A 582 3.04 11.21 -24.36
CA LYS A 582 1.74 10.55 -24.67
C LYS A 582 1.23 10.97 -26.06
N LEU A 583 1.07 10.01 -26.99
CA LEU A 583 0.65 10.26 -28.39
C LEU A 583 -0.38 9.26 -28.96
N LEU A 584 -0.91 8.35 -28.13
CA LEU A 584 -1.76 7.23 -28.57
C LEU A 584 -3.24 7.31 -28.09
N GLU A 585 -3.61 8.27 -27.24
CA GLU A 585 -5.00 8.54 -26.83
C GLU A 585 -5.86 9.14 -27.98
N LEU A 586 -5.21 9.47 -29.09
CA LEU A 586 -5.68 10.45 -30.06
C LEU A 586 -6.81 9.95 -30.99
N MET A 587 -6.86 8.65 -31.28
CA MET A 587 -7.81 8.09 -32.27
C MET A 587 -9.17 7.68 -31.67
N GLY A 588 -9.17 6.96 -30.54
CA GLY A 588 -10.42 6.40 -29.96
C GLY A 588 -11.42 7.47 -29.49
N SER A 589 -10.93 8.61 -28.98
CA SER A 589 -11.79 9.68 -28.46
C SER A 589 -12.59 10.43 -29.53
N LYS A 590 -12.22 10.32 -30.82
CA LYS A 590 -12.88 11.07 -31.90
C LYS A 590 -14.21 10.45 -32.32
N ALA A 591 -14.29 9.12 -32.41
CA ALA A 591 -15.51 8.41 -32.81
C ALA A 591 -16.65 8.61 -31.81
N GLY A 592 -16.40 8.38 -30.50
CA GLY A 592 -17.45 8.36 -29.48
C GLY A 592 -18.19 9.68 -29.28
N VAL A 593 -17.56 10.82 -29.58
CA VAL A 593 -18.22 12.14 -29.54
C VAL A 593 -19.19 12.36 -30.71
N LEU A 594 -18.99 11.67 -31.84
CA LEU A 594 -19.90 11.69 -32.99
C LEU A 594 -21.05 10.71 -32.80
N ASP A 595 -20.74 9.49 -32.34
CA ASP A 595 -21.71 8.41 -32.11
C ASP A 595 -22.55 8.58 -30.82
N GLY A 596 -22.20 9.53 -29.94
CA GLY A 596 -22.86 9.74 -28.65
C GLY A 596 -22.61 8.62 -27.61
N LYS A 597 -21.52 7.85 -27.79
CA LYS A 597 -21.18 6.66 -26.99
C LYS A 597 -19.84 6.85 -26.27
N PHE A 598 -19.74 6.30 -25.06
CA PHE A 598 -18.47 6.18 -24.35
C PHE A 598 -17.79 4.86 -24.75
N HIS A 599 -16.63 4.93 -25.40
CA HIS A 599 -15.84 3.74 -25.79
C HIS A 599 -15.13 3.09 -24.59
N ASP A 600 -15.00 1.77 -24.63
CA ASP A 600 -14.30 0.97 -23.60
C ASP A 600 -12.80 0.79 -23.95
N GLY A 601 -11.95 1.47 -23.19
CA GLY A 601 -10.48 1.44 -23.28
C GLY A 601 -9.82 0.56 -22.22
N THR A 602 -10.52 -0.48 -21.76
CA THR A 602 -10.03 -1.47 -20.79
C THR A 602 -8.74 -2.17 -21.25
N ALA A 603 -7.95 -2.70 -20.30
CA ALA A 603 -6.75 -3.45 -20.67
C ALA A 603 -7.12 -4.85 -21.21
N PHE A 604 -6.44 -5.28 -22.28
CA PHE A 604 -6.61 -6.60 -22.92
C PHE A 604 -7.95 -6.86 -23.63
N ALA A 605 -8.96 -5.98 -23.52
CA ALA A 605 -10.16 -5.98 -24.36
C ALA A 605 -10.68 -4.54 -24.58
N GLY A 606 -11.10 -4.22 -25.82
CA GLY A 606 -11.63 -2.92 -26.22
C GLY A 606 -11.87 -2.84 -27.74
N ASP A 607 -12.45 -1.73 -28.21
CA ASP A 607 -12.84 -1.53 -29.62
C ASP A 607 -11.64 -1.52 -30.58
N LYS A 608 -11.79 -2.07 -31.80
CA LYS A 608 -10.68 -2.13 -32.78
C LYS A 608 -10.61 -0.85 -33.62
N VAL A 609 -9.40 -0.55 -34.09
CA VAL A 609 -9.14 0.61 -34.95
C VAL A 609 -9.94 0.57 -36.26
N ALA A 610 -10.27 -0.62 -36.78
CA ALA A 610 -11.12 -0.78 -37.97
C ALA A 610 -12.55 -0.28 -37.70
N ASP A 611 -13.18 -0.77 -36.64
CA ASP A 611 -14.54 -0.43 -36.21
C ASP A 611 -14.67 1.09 -35.98
N LEU A 612 -13.71 1.67 -35.26
CA LEU A 612 -13.61 3.13 -35.02
C LEU A 612 -13.40 3.94 -36.31
N SER A 613 -12.71 3.38 -37.31
CA SER A 613 -12.50 4.01 -38.62
C SER A 613 -13.78 4.03 -39.46
N GLU A 614 -14.62 2.98 -39.37
CA GLU A 614 -15.92 2.93 -40.04
C GLU A 614 -16.93 3.91 -39.42
N ASP A 615 -16.97 4.01 -38.09
CA ASP A 615 -17.83 4.97 -37.38
C ASP A 615 -17.48 6.44 -37.74
N LEU A 616 -16.19 6.76 -37.91
CA LEU A 616 -15.73 8.07 -38.43
C LEU A 616 -16.23 8.34 -39.86
N VAL A 617 -16.09 7.35 -40.76
CA VAL A 617 -16.53 7.48 -42.17
C VAL A 617 -18.05 7.61 -42.27
N ARG A 618 -18.83 6.92 -41.43
CA ARG A 618 -20.30 7.02 -41.39
C ARG A 618 -20.78 8.44 -41.09
N HIS A 619 -19.99 9.21 -40.34
CA HIS A 619 -20.26 10.61 -40.00
C HIS A 619 -19.56 11.62 -40.92
N GLY A 620 -18.99 11.18 -42.05
CA GLY A 620 -18.36 12.04 -43.05
C GLY A 620 -16.94 12.51 -42.69
N PHE A 621 -16.32 11.95 -41.65
CA PHE A 621 -14.94 12.24 -41.26
C PHE A 621 -13.95 11.29 -41.92
N ASN A 622 -12.68 11.71 -41.95
CA ASN A 622 -11.59 10.86 -42.41
C ASN A 622 -11.38 9.67 -41.46
N TYR A 623 -11.32 8.46 -42.02
CA TYR A 623 -11.00 7.21 -41.31
C TYR A 623 -9.71 7.28 -40.47
N LEU A 624 -8.74 8.11 -40.86
CA LEU A 624 -7.49 8.34 -40.11
C LEU A 624 -7.59 9.43 -39.03
N GLY A 625 -8.77 10.01 -38.78
CA GLY A 625 -8.97 11.10 -37.81
C GLY A 625 -8.30 12.44 -38.17
N LYS A 626 -7.67 12.55 -39.35
CA LYS A 626 -7.01 13.77 -39.84
C LYS A 626 -7.96 14.62 -40.68
N ASP A 627 -8.14 15.88 -40.28
CA ASP A 627 -9.07 16.80 -40.94
C ASP A 627 -8.32 17.81 -41.82
N TYR A 628 -9.06 18.39 -42.76
CA TYR A 628 -8.62 19.54 -43.56
C TYR A 628 -8.79 20.81 -42.72
N VAL A 629 -7.71 21.57 -42.52
CA VAL A 629 -7.67 22.74 -41.63
C VAL A 629 -7.07 23.93 -42.38
N THR A 630 -7.75 25.08 -42.30
CA THR A 630 -7.28 26.36 -42.82
C THR A 630 -6.48 27.14 -41.78
N SER A 631 -5.40 27.78 -42.22
CA SER A 631 -4.56 28.68 -41.43
C SER A 631 -5.36 29.88 -40.92
N GLY A 632 -5.50 29.99 -39.60
CA GLY A 632 -6.12 31.16 -38.96
C GLY A 632 -5.29 32.46 -39.06
N ILE A 633 -4.08 32.40 -39.63
CA ILE A 633 -3.21 33.57 -39.86
C ILE A 633 -3.35 34.07 -41.30
N THR A 634 -3.33 33.17 -42.29
CA THR A 634 -3.30 33.53 -43.72
C THR A 634 -4.61 33.28 -44.46
N GLY A 635 -5.56 32.57 -43.86
CA GLY A 635 -6.81 32.13 -44.51
C GLY A 635 -6.64 30.93 -45.45
N GLU A 636 -5.42 30.64 -45.87
CA GLU A 636 -5.08 29.55 -46.80
C GLU A 636 -5.19 28.16 -46.15
N PRO A 637 -5.44 27.09 -46.93
CA PRO A 637 -5.41 25.73 -46.41
C PRO A 637 -3.99 25.29 -46.03
N LEU A 638 -3.87 24.54 -44.93
CA LEU A 638 -2.59 23.94 -44.55
C LEU A 638 -2.23 22.81 -45.53
N SER A 639 -0.94 22.72 -45.89
CA SER A 639 -0.43 21.73 -46.85
C SER A 639 -0.44 20.28 -46.35
N ALA A 640 -0.79 20.05 -45.09
CA ALA A 640 -0.92 18.73 -44.49
C ALA A 640 -2.21 18.63 -43.66
N TYR A 641 -2.88 17.48 -43.75
CA TYR A 641 -4.05 17.17 -42.92
C TYR A 641 -3.65 17.04 -41.44
N ILE A 642 -4.31 17.80 -40.58
CA ILE A 642 -3.99 17.90 -39.15
C ILE A 642 -4.80 16.86 -38.39
N PHE A 643 -4.17 16.12 -37.48
CA PHE A 643 -4.95 15.25 -36.59
C PHE A 643 -5.70 16.12 -35.58
N PHE A 644 -7.02 15.95 -35.51
CA PHE A 644 -7.89 16.74 -34.66
C PHE A 644 -8.83 15.83 -33.85
N GLY A 645 -8.87 16.00 -32.53
CA GLY A 645 -9.70 15.16 -31.65
C GLY A 645 -9.71 15.61 -30.18
N PRO A 646 -10.69 15.15 -29.38
CA PRO A 646 -10.75 15.46 -27.95
C PRO A 646 -9.79 14.57 -27.13
N ILE A 647 -9.10 15.14 -26.15
CA ILE A 647 -8.19 14.44 -25.21
C ILE A 647 -8.56 14.83 -23.78
N TYR A 648 -8.49 13.90 -22.81
CA TYR A 648 -8.84 14.21 -21.43
C TYR A 648 -7.66 14.86 -20.68
N TYR A 649 -7.70 16.18 -20.53
CA TYR A 649 -6.65 16.97 -19.87
C TYR A 649 -6.88 17.07 -18.36
N GLN A 650 -5.90 16.59 -17.59
CA GLN A 650 -5.86 16.74 -16.13
C GLN A 650 -4.97 17.94 -15.74
N LYS A 651 -5.53 18.94 -15.07
CA LYS A 651 -4.73 20.08 -14.57
C LYS A 651 -3.97 19.65 -13.32
N LEU A 652 -2.64 19.67 -13.34
CA LEU A 652 -1.82 19.28 -12.18
C LEU A 652 -1.72 20.41 -11.14
N LYS A 653 -1.51 20.04 -9.87
CA LYS A 653 -1.42 20.98 -8.73
C LYS A 653 -0.33 22.06 -8.83
N HIS A 654 0.71 21.87 -9.65
CA HIS A 654 1.91 22.71 -9.67
C HIS A 654 1.77 23.89 -10.64
N MET A 655 1.36 25.04 -10.11
CA MET A 655 1.21 26.29 -10.89
C MET A 655 2.44 27.20 -10.78
N VAL A 656 2.70 28.01 -11.81
CA VAL A 656 3.80 28.99 -11.84
C VAL A 656 3.65 30.04 -10.73
N MET A 657 2.43 30.45 -10.41
CA MET A 657 2.14 31.43 -9.35
C MET A 657 2.67 31.00 -7.97
N ASP A 658 2.66 29.69 -7.67
CA ASP A 658 3.19 29.13 -6.42
C ASP A 658 4.70 28.82 -6.48
N LYS A 659 5.34 28.99 -7.64
CA LYS A 659 6.78 28.73 -7.86
C LYS A 659 7.58 30.00 -8.20
N MET A 660 6.95 31.08 -8.66
CA MET A 660 7.63 32.33 -9.01
C MET A 660 7.99 33.16 -7.78
N HIS A 661 9.25 33.57 -7.66
CA HIS A 661 9.71 34.50 -6.62
C HIS A 661 11.06 35.13 -7.00
N ALA A 662 11.43 36.17 -6.25
CA ALA A 662 12.71 36.88 -6.34
C ALA A 662 13.19 37.22 -4.91
N ARG A 663 14.51 37.35 -4.70
CA ARG A 663 15.10 37.85 -3.44
C ARG A 663 16.23 38.84 -3.77
N SER A 664 15.98 40.13 -3.57
CA SER A 664 16.98 41.19 -3.76
C SER A 664 17.89 41.33 -2.54
N LYS A 665 17.29 41.46 -1.36
CA LYS A 665 17.90 41.28 -0.03
C LYS A 665 16.91 40.48 0.84
N GLY A 666 17.35 40.02 2.00
CA GLY A 666 16.50 39.32 2.96
C GLY A 666 17.33 38.85 4.16
N PRO A 667 16.68 38.41 5.25
CA PRO A 667 17.37 38.16 6.51
C PRO A 667 18.41 37.03 6.42
N SER A 668 19.54 37.22 7.10
CA SER A 668 20.54 36.21 7.42
C SER A 668 20.15 35.43 8.68
N CYS A 669 20.69 34.22 8.86
CA CYS A 669 20.60 33.54 10.15
C CYS A 669 21.58 34.22 11.12
N PRO A 670 21.13 34.75 12.28
CA PRO A 670 21.98 35.56 13.17
C PRO A 670 23.26 34.83 13.56
N ASP A 671 23.13 33.55 13.94
CA ASP A 671 24.20 32.63 14.35
C ASP A 671 25.34 32.48 13.32
N THR A 672 25.07 32.75 12.04
CA THR A 672 26.05 32.65 10.95
C THR A 672 26.71 33.98 10.58
N THR A 673 26.17 35.11 11.05
CA THR A 673 26.66 36.45 10.68
C THR A 673 27.60 37.08 11.71
N THR A 674 27.52 36.68 12.98
CA THR A 674 28.43 37.17 14.04
C THR A 674 29.91 36.89 13.74
N TYR A 675 30.23 35.73 13.15
CA TYR A 675 31.59 35.35 12.76
C TYR A 675 32.23 36.18 11.64
N ARG A 676 31.51 37.13 11.02
CA ARG A 676 32.08 38.10 10.05
C ARG A 676 32.29 39.51 10.63
N GLY A 677 32.13 39.68 11.94
CA GLY A 677 32.42 40.93 12.66
C GLY A 677 33.74 40.93 13.43
N GLN A 678 34.57 39.88 13.30
CA GLN A 678 35.83 39.71 14.02
C GLN A 678 36.94 39.24 13.06
N SER A 679 37.27 40.08 12.09
CA SER A 679 38.40 39.95 11.15
C SER A 679 38.80 41.31 10.60
#